data_AF-A0A9E4X594-F1
#
_entry.id   AF-A0A9E4X594-F1
#
_cell.length_a   1.000
_cell.length_b   1.000
_cell.length_c   1.000
_cell.angle_alpha   90.00
_cell.angle_beta   90.00
_cell.angle_gamma   90.00
#
_symmetry.space_group_name_H-M   'P 1'
#
loop_
_entity.id
_entity.type
_entity.pdbx_description
1 polymer ?
#
loop_
_entity_poly.entity_id
_entity_poly.type
_entity_poly.pdbx_seq_one_letter_code
_entity_poly.pdbx_strand_id
1 'polypeptide(L)'
;PLVGPVVISDDRSTDESCPDVSTVGDFDAFLDPDESITCTATYTITGGDVTAGSVTNIASATVDGVTSNQDDQTVFINLPDLQVSKANNNSGSGPVGVAFNWTLTVSNAGPVDAAFADTQTIVSDSLPSGATYGLPAAGNFTDITNSSNISCAIDVSNVLTCDASGATVTIGATTGSFTVTIGVTPTAAGDLANTARVDLNDVINEGDETNNADSDTVTAIGPPSIAKTFSLSSITAGNTSTLQFMITNSNTGTALTGVAFTDTLPSGVTVPSAITPECGGGTLTVTADDSISLTGATIAAGGSCVFSVTVTGATTGTKVNTSGAVSSTNGGTGNTATDTLTVGAALVTDPAVTKAVSPSAAQVGDTVTYTLVITNGGIGNADNVVVTDVIPAFLDISTVVVAPSGPGIAISGNTITLTFGTVTPSDNYTVTISTVVNSLGAPPGGTNQADLTTSSTDVDPSNNTDSVDLTIFVPSALVAPETGFAPNRLTTIPTQPAAQAYESYGEMWMEIPALGVTMDMVGIPLGPDGWNVTWLGDQAGYLAGTAFPTWAGNSVIGGHITLPNGTDGPFARLQELNYGDQIILYGWGMRYVYEVREEELVRPNDPSIFRHEERAWVTLLTCDAYDEQTDTYQMRRIVRAVLMRVEPLDGEG
;
A
#
# COMPACT_ATOMS: atom_id res chain seq x y z
N PRO A 1 -29.46 -121.40 10.72
CA PRO A 1 -29.40 -121.44 12.18
C PRO A 1 -28.06 -120.97 12.78
N LEU A 2 -28.05 -119.77 13.35
CA LEU A 2 -27.02 -119.32 14.30
C LEU A 2 -27.57 -119.47 15.72
N VAL A 3 -26.89 -120.20 16.61
CA VAL A 3 -27.39 -120.38 17.99
C VAL A 3 -27.22 -119.08 18.81
N GLY A 4 -28.28 -118.69 19.53
CA GLY A 4 -28.26 -117.51 20.39
C GLY A 4 -27.30 -117.61 21.59
N PRO A 5 -27.04 -116.49 22.30
CA PRO A 5 -27.71 -115.19 22.19
C PRO A 5 -27.11 -114.29 21.09
N VAL A 6 -27.88 -113.25 20.70
CA VAL A 6 -27.37 -112.15 19.88
C VAL A 6 -26.70 -111.12 20.77
N VAL A 7 -25.48 -110.72 20.41
CA VAL A 7 -24.72 -109.67 21.09
C VAL A 7 -24.51 -108.52 20.13
N ILE A 8 -24.88 -107.31 20.54
CA ILE A 8 -24.63 -106.08 19.77
C ILE A 8 -23.34 -105.44 20.27
N SER A 9 -22.52 -104.95 19.33
CA SER A 9 -21.43 -104.03 19.62
C SER A 9 -21.81 -102.68 19.02
N ASP A 10 -21.86 -101.65 19.85
CA ASP A 10 -22.29 -100.29 19.53
C ASP A 10 -21.25 -99.29 20.11
N ASP A 11 -20.93 -98.22 19.39
CA ASP A 11 -19.90 -97.26 19.80
C ASP A 11 -20.41 -96.13 20.70
N ARG A 12 -21.73 -95.98 20.84
CA ARG A 12 -22.35 -94.91 21.65
C ARG A 12 -23.11 -95.44 22.86
N SER A 13 -23.62 -96.67 22.82
CA SER A 13 -24.38 -97.30 23.90
C SER A 13 -23.65 -98.49 24.53
N THR A 14 -24.17 -98.95 25.68
CA THR A 14 -23.69 -100.16 26.39
C THR A 14 -24.85 -100.93 27.05
N ASP A 15 -26.09 -100.57 26.71
CA ASP A 15 -27.33 -101.07 27.30
C ASP A 15 -28.15 -101.89 26.30
N GLU A 16 -27.47 -102.50 25.33
CA GLU A 16 -28.09 -103.22 24.22
C GLU A 16 -28.90 -104.42 24.74
N SER A 17 -30.18 -104.46 24.38
CA SER A 17 -31.11 -105.51 24.75
C SER A 17 -31.67 -106.19 23.52
N CYS A 18 -31.41 -107.49 23.40
CA CYS A 18 -31.96 -108.36 22.37
C CYS A 18 -32.94 -109.36 23.01
N PRO A 19 -34.09 -109.65 22.38
CA PRO A 19 -34.90 -110.80 22.73
C PRO A 19 -34.09 -112.10 22.72
N ASP A 20 -34.53 -113.11 23.48
CA ASP A 20 -33.97 -114.45 23.35
C ASP A 20 -34.30 -114.98 21.94
N VAL A 21 -33.34 -115.60 21.27
CA VAL A 21 -33.52 -116.15 19.91
C VAL A 21 -34.70 -117.13 19.87
N SER A 22 -34.94 -117.86 20.97
CA SER A 22 -36.12 -118.74 21.16
C SER A 22 -37.49 -118.06 21.16
N THR A 23 -37.52 -116.73 21.10
CA THR A 23 -38.76 -115.94 21.03
C THR A 23 -39.02 -115.33 19.66
N VAL A 24 -38.13 -115.59 18.69
CA VAL A 24 -38.16 -115.03 17.33
C VAL A 24 -38.50 -116.15 16.34
N GLY A 25 -39.13 -115.80 15.22
CA GLY A 25 -39.26 -116.71 14.08
C GLY A 25 -40.12 -117.95 14.36
N ASP A 26 -39.55 -119.13 14.13
CA ASP A 26 -40.21 -120.42 14.39
C ASP A 26 -40.17 -120.89 15.86
N PHE A 27 -39.66 -120.04 16.76
CA PHE A 27 -39.54 -120.25 18.21
C PHE A 27 -38.58 -121.38 18.60
N ASP A 28 -37.53 -121.59 17.82
CA ASP A 28 -36.42 -122.49 18.15
C ASP A 28 -35.16 -121.74 18.64
N ALA A 29 -34.11 -122.45 19.04
CA ALA A 29 -32.92 -121.83 19.65
C ALA A 29 -31.96 -121.16 18.64
N PHE A 30 -32.35 -121.03 17.37
CA PHE A 30 -31.51 -120.57 16.28
C PHE A 30 -32.12 -119.36 15.56
N LEU A 31 -31.25 -118.47 15.09
CA LEU A 31 -31.63 -117.44 14.14
C LEU A 31 -31.44 -118.02 12.73
N ASP A 32 -32.55 -118.32 12.05
CA ASP A 32 -32.54 -118.97 10.76
C ASP A 32 -32.41 -118.00 9.57
N PRO A 33 -32.02 -118.49 8.38
CA PRO A 33 -32.08 -117.69 7.17
C PRO A 33 -33.49 -117.10 6.98
N ASP A 34 -33.57 -115.82 6.64
CA ASP A 34 -34.80 -115.03 6.49
C ASP A 34 -35.52 -114.64 7.79
N GLU A 35 -35.00 -115.02 8.97
CA GLU A 35 -35.47 -114.49 10.26
C GLU A 35 -34.75 -113.19 10.64
N SER A 36 -35.43 -112.35 11.41
CA SER A 36 -34.87 -111.10 11.91
C SER A 36 -35.22 -110.89 13.37
N ILE A 37 -34.28 -110.29 14.09
CA ILE A 37 -34.40 -109.93 15.49
C ILE A 37 -34.13 -108.44 15.64
N THR A 38 -34.97 -107.76 16.42
CA THR A 38 -34.81 -106.34 16.71
C THR A 38 -34.24 -106.21 18.11
N CYS A 39 -33.01 -105.69 18.20
CA CYS A 39 -32.41 -105.27 19.46
C CYS A 39 -32.62 -103.77 19.65
N THR A 40 -32.66 -103.31 20.90
CA THR A 40 -32.84 -101.90 21.25
C THR A 40 -31.77 -101.45 22.24
N ALA A 41 -31.25 -100.24 22.07
CA ALA A 41 -30.32 -99.58 22.96
C ALA A 41 -30.68 -98.10 23.08
N THR A 42 -30.21 -97.42 24.13
CA THR A 42 -30.47 -95.98 24.32
C THR A 42 -29.18 -95.18 24.45
N TYR A 43 -29.09 -94.10 23.68
CA TYR A 43 -28.02 -93.11 23.81
C TYR A 43 -28.59 -91.76 24.26
N THR A 44 -28.01 -91.19 25.32
CA THR A 44 -28.33 -89.82 25.76
C THR A 44 -27.33 -88.86 25.13
N ILE A 45 -27.84 -87.91 24.33
CA ILE A 45 -27.04 -86.85 23.72
C ILE A 45 -26.29 -86.06 24.80
N THR A 46 -24.99 -85.89 24.63
CA THR A 46 -24.12 -85.17 25.56
C THR A 46 -23.87 -83.72 25.11
N GLY A 47 -23.36 -82.86 26.01
CA GLY A 47 -22.94 -81.51 25.63
C GLY A 47 -21.84 -81.49 24.57
N GLY A 48 -21.01 -82.54 24.49
CA GLY A 48 -20.01 -82.67 23.43
C GLY A 48 -20.61 -82.98 22.06
N ASP A 49 -21.69 -83.76 22.01
CA ASP A 49 -22.44 -83.98 20.76
C ASP A 49 -23.13 -82.69 20.30
N VAL A 50 -23.67 -81.90 21.24
CA VAL A 50 -24.26 -80.57 20.96
C VAL A 50 -23.25 -79.65 20.31
N THR A 51 -22.02 -79.58 20.83
CA THR A 51 -20.93 -78.82 20.20
C THR A 51 -20.51 -79.41 18.83
N ALA A 52 -20.64 -80.72 18.63
CA ALA A 52 -20.32 -81.37 17.36
C ALA A 52 -21.45 -81.26 16.31
N GLY A 53 -22.63 -80.74 16.68
CA GLY A 53 -23.79 -80.54 15.81
C GLY A 53 -24.48 -81.82 15.31
N SER A 54 -23.96 -83.01 15.64
CA SER A 54 -24.53 -84.29 15.27
C SER A 54 -23.96 -85.45 16.11
N VAL A 55 -24.70 -86.56 16.15
CA VAL A 55 -24.26 -87.84 16.70
C VAL A 55 -24.41 -88.92 15.64
N THR A 56 -23.30 -89.57 15.27
CA THR A 56 -23.30 -90.79 14.46
C THR A 56 -23.13 -91.99 15.37
N ASN A 57 -24.07 -92.94 15.29
CA ASN A 57 -24.04 -94.24 15.96
C ASN A 57 -23.63 -95.33 14.97
N ILE A 58 -22.71 -96.21 15.32
CA ILE A 58 -22.21 -97.31 14.50
C ILE A 58 -22.36 -98.62 15.28
N ALA A 59 -23.15 -99.57 14.74
CA ALA A 59 -23.46 -100.83 15.40
C ALA A 59 -23.21 -102.06 14.52
N SER A 60 -22.96 -103.21 15.16
CA SER A 60 -22.89 -104.53 14.51
C SER A 60 -23.45 -105.61 15.43
N ALA A 61 -23.96 -106.71 14.86
CA ALA A 61 -24.51 -107.84 15.61
C ALA A 61 -23.61 -109.07 15.47
N THR A 62 -23.43 -109.84 16.55
CA THR A 62 -22.71 -111.11 16.57
C THR A 62 -23.58 -112.23 17.14
N VAL A 63 -23.68 -113.35 16.42
CA VAL A 63 -24.43 -114.56 16.83
C VAL A 63 -23.60 -115.79 16.45
N ASP A 64 -23.45 -116.74 17.37
CA ASP A 64 -22.66 -117.98 17.16
C ASP A 64 -21.25 -117.74 16.54
N GLY A 65 -20.59 -116.64 16.95
CA GLY A 65 -19.26 -116.27 16.45
C GLY A 65 -19.21 -115.64 15.05
N VAL A 66 -20.37 -115.42 14.40
CA VAL A 66 -20.49 -114.70 13.13
C VAL A 66 -20.89 -113.26 13.39
N THR A 67 -20.10 -112.29 12.92
CA THR A 67 -20.35 -110.86 13.07
C THR A 67 -20.85 -110.26 11.75
N SER A 68 -21.89 -109.43 11.81
CA SER A 68 -22.41 -108.68 10.66
C SER A 68 -21.43 -107.59 10.20
N ASN A 69 -21.70 -106.97 9.05
CA ASN A 69 -21.12 -105.65 8.76
C ASN A 69 -21.60 -104.62 9.79
N GLN A 70 -20.88 -103.50 9.86
CA GLN A 70 -21.36 -102.32 10.57
C GLN A 70 -22.46 -101.64 9.77
N ASP A 71 -23.40 -101.05 10.50
CA ASP A 71 -24.39 -100.10 9.99
C ASP A 71 -24.32 -98.84 10.86
N ASP A 72 -24.58 -97.68 10.25
CA ASP A 72 -24.50 -96.40 10.93
C ASP A 72 -25.75 -95.54 10.74
N GLN A 73 -26.05 -94.73 11.74
CA GLN A 73 -27.12 -93.72 11.68
C GLN A 73 -26.64 -92.43 12.31
N THR A 74 -26.87 -91.32 11.61
CA THR A 74 -26.52 -89.97 12.10
C THR A 74 -27.78 -89.19 12.44
N VAL A 75 -27.82 -88.63 13.65
CA VAL A 75 -28.83 -87.68 14.10
C VAL A 75 -28.18 -86.30 14.20
N PHE A 76 -28.68 -85.33 13.43
CA PHE A 76 -28.23 -83.94 13.53
C PHE A 76 -28.93 -83.25 14.70
N ILE A 77 -28.17 -82.40 15.41
CA ILE A 77 -28.71 -81.58 16.48
C ILE A 77 -29.17 -80.28 15.84
N ASN A 78 -30.48 -80.07 15.86
CA ASN A 78 -31.07 -78.81 15.42
C ASN A 78 -30.66 -77.72 16.43
N LEU A 79 -29.98 -76.68 15.97
CA LEU A 79 -29.58 -75.51 16.76
C LEU A 79 -30.18 -74.23 16.14
N PRO A 80 -30.30 -73.14 16.91
CA PRO A 80 -30.50 -71.81 16.35
C PRO A 80 -29.33 -71.39 15.46
N ASP A 81 -29.54 -70.40 14.61
CA ASP A 81 -28.50 -69.78 13.76
C ASP A 81 -28.85 -68.30 13.61
N LEU A 82 -28.41 -67.51 14.58
CA LEU A 82 -28.57 -66.07 14.60
C LEU A 82 -27.61 -65.44 13.60
N GLN A 83 -28.04 -64.32 13.05
CA GLN A 83 -27.22 -63.53 12.16
C GLN A 83 -27.62 -62.07 12.29
N VAL A 84 -26.66 -61.19 12.04
CA VAL A 84 -26.90 -59.75 11.94
C VAL A 84 -26.46 -59.24 10.59
N SER A 85 -27.24 -58.33 10.01
CA SER A 85 -26.81 -57.51 8.88
C SER A 85 -26.95 -56.04 9.20
N LYS A 86 -26.08 -55.22 8.61
CA LYS A 86 -25.95 -53.80 8.90
C LYS A 86 -25.95 -53.00 7.60
N ALA A 87 -26.78 -51.98 7.54
CA ALA A 87 -26.87 -51.11 6.38
C ALA A 87 -27.10 -49.65 6.78
N ASN A 88 -26.75 -48.73 5.89
CA ASN A 88 -27.07 -47.31 5.98
C ASN A 88 -27.96 -46.85 4.82
N ASN A 89 -28.68 -45.74 5.02
CA ASN A 89 -29.46 -45.10 3.96
C ASN A 89 -28.71 -43.97 3.21
N ASN A 90 -27.39 -43.84 3.41
CA ASN A 90 -26.57 -42.75 2.86
C ASN A 90 -25.70 -43.18 1.66
N SER A 91 -25.93 -44.39 1.11
CA SER A 91 -25.14 -44.95 0.00
C SER A 91 -23.61 -44.92 0.24
N GLY A 92 -23.17 -44.95 1.51
CA GLY A 92 -21.76 -45.02 1.92
C GLY A 92 -21.01 -43.69 2.14
N SER A 93 -21.54 -42.52 1.77
CA SER A 93 -20.87 -41.24 2.09
C SER A 93 -21.81 -40.04 2.11
N GLY A 94 -21.49 -39.02 2.91
CA GLY A 94 -22.24 -37.77 2.91
C GLY A 94 -21.56 -36.62 3.67
N PRO A 95 -22.10 -35.40 3.62
CA PRO A 95 -21.49 -34.24 4.27
C PRO A 95 -21.54 -34.32 5.80
N VAL A 96 -20.55 -33.75 6.47
CA VAL A 96 -20.58 -33.54 7.93
C VAL A 96 -21.81 -32.72 8.33
N GLY A 97 -22.48 -33.12 9.41
CA GLY A 97 -23.68 -32.47 9.94
C GLY A 97 -24.99 -32.90 9.27
N VAL A 98 -24.96 -33.72 8.20
CA VAL A 98 -26.16 -34.27 7.57
C VAL A 98 -26.49 -35.63 8.19
N ALA A 99 -27.69 -35.76 8.74
CA ALA A 99 -28.11 -36.98 9.41
C ALA A 99 -28.43 -38.12 8.43
N PHE A 100 -28.09 -39.34 8.83
CA PHE A 100 -28.48 -40.58 8.16
C PHE A 100 -28.91 -41.62 9.21
N ASN A 101 -29.40 -42.78 8.77
CA ASN A 101 -29.79 -43.88 9.64
C ASN A 101 -28.93 -45.12 9.36
N TRP A 102 -28.49 -45.76 10.44
CA TRP A 102 -28.08 -47.17 10.42
C TRP A 102 -29.25 -48.07 10.80
N THR A 103 -29.34 -49.20 10.12
CA THR A 103 -30.31 -50.26 10.42
C THR A 103 -29.55 -51.56 10.65
N LEU A 104 -29.69 -52.12 11.85
CA LEU A 104 -29.33 -53.51 12.14
C LEU A 104 -30.54 -54.38 11.84
N THR A 105 -30.35 -55.52 11.19
CA THR A 105 -31.36 -56.57 11.06
C THR A 105 -30.84 -57.82 11.73
N VAL A 106 -31.47 -58.21 12.83
CA VAL A 106 -31.18 -59.45 13.55
C VAL A 106 -32.19 -60.49 13.10
N SER A 107 -31.74 -61.72 12.86
CA SER A 107 -32.63 -62.82 12.46
C SER A 107 -32.10 -64.17 12.90
N ASN A 108 -32.98 -65.16 12.96
CA ASN A 108 -32.65 -66.56 13.20
C ASN A 108 -32.96 -67.37 11.94
N ALA A 109 -31.91 -67.83 11.24
CA ALA A 109 -32.00 -68.70 10.08
C ALA A 109 -32.13 -70.20 10.46
N GLY A 110 -31.90 -70.52 11.73
CA GLY A 110 -31.85 -71.89 12.23
C GLY A 110 -33.23 -72.53 12.43
N PRO A 111 -33.30 -73.87 12.48
CA PRO A 111 -34.54 -74.61 12.69
C PRO A 111 -35.05 -74.60 14.15
N VAL A 112 -34.33 -73.95 15.08
CA VAL A 112 -34.70 -73.89 16.52
C VAL A 112 -34.78 -72.44 16.99
N ASP A 113 -35.74 -72.17 17.86
CA ASP A 113 -35.93 -70.90 18.53
C ASP A 113 -34.69 -70.50 19.36
N ALA A 114 -34.22 -69.26 19.22
CA ALA A 114 -33.20 -68.69 20.10
C ALA A 114 -33.87 -67.93 21.26
N ALA A 115 -33.62 -68.33 22.51
CA ALA A 115 -34.30 -67.78 23.68
C ALA A 115 -33.31 -67.03 24.62
N PHE A 116 -33.40 -65.71 24.62
CA PHE A 116 -32.63 -64.83 25.49
C PHE A 116 -33.39 -64.58 26.79
N ALA A 117 -32.86 -65.06 27.91
CA ALA A 117 -33.38 -64.82 29.26
C ALA A 117 -33.32 -63.33 29.63
N ASP A 118 -34.11 -62.95 30.63
CA ASP A 118 -34.09 -61.58 31.17
C ASP A 118 -32.66 -61.14 31.50
N THR A 119 -32.32 -59.91 31.14
CA THR A 119 -31.01 -59.25 31.20
C THR A 119 -29.95 -59.73 30.21
N GLN A 120 -30.23 -60.71 29.35
CA GLN A 120 -29.28 -61.12 28.32
C GLN A 120 -29.28 -60.16 27.12
N THR A 121 -28.09 -59.83 26.64
CA THR A 121 -27.89 -58.99 25.45
C THR A 121 -28.13 -59.81 24.18
N ILE A 122 -29.05 -59.32 23.35
CA ILE A 122 -29.40 -59.93 22.06
C ILE A 122 -28.45 -59.42 20.99
N VAL A 123 -28.24 -58.11 20.90
CA VAL A 123 -27.36 -57.49 19.92
C VAL A 123 -26.62 -56.30 20.54
N SER A 124 -25.35 -56.15 20.18
CA SER A 124 -24.49 -55.04 20.60
C SER A 124 -23.77 -54.42 19.42
N ASP A 125 -23.52 -53.12 19.47
CA ASP A 125 -22.86 -52.36 18.41
C ASP A 125 -22.01 -51.24 19.04
N SER A 126 -20.69 -51.32 18.86
CA SER A 126 -19.75 -50.31 19.36
C SER A 126 -19.67 -49.16 18.36
N LEU A 127 -20.45 -48.12 18.60
CA LEU A 127 -20.62 -47.03 17.64
C LEU A 127 -19.37 -46.15 17.56
N PRO A 128 -18.94 -45.74 16.35
CA PRO A 128 -17.70 -44.97 16.19
C PRO A 128 -17.75 -43.59 16.85
N SER A 129 -16.59 -43.05 17.19
CA SER A 129 -16.48 -41.63 17.57
C SER A 129 -16.65 -40.71 16.35
N GLY A 130 -16.90 -39.42 16.56
CA GLY A 130 -17.03 -38.44 15.46
C GLY A 130 -18.45 -38.31 14.90
N ALA A 131 -19.45 -38.81 15.63
CA ALA A 131 -20.86 -38.60 15.35
C ALA A 131 -21.66 -38.45 16.66
N THR A 132 -22.87 -37.93 16.55
CA THR A 132 -23.90 -38.00 17.58
C THR A 132 -24.98 -38.99 17.19
N TYR A 133 -25.55 -39.68 18.18
CA TYR A 133 -26.51 -40.76 17.98
C TYR A 133 -27.89 -40.39 18.53
N GLY A 134 -28.92 -40.66 17.75
CA GLY A 134 -30.31 -40.61 18.18
C GLY A 134 -30.69 -41.81 19.04
N LEU A 135 -31.89 -41.76 19.63
CA LEU A 135 -32.40 -42.90 20.40
C LEU A 135 -32.57 -44.12 19.48
N PRO A 136 -32.05 -45.30 19.87
CA PRO A 136 -32.25 -46.52 19.10
C PRO A 136 -33.71 -46.96 19.17
N ALA A 137 -34.23 -47.45 18.05
CA ALA A 137 -35.60 -47.94 17.95
C ALA A 137 -35.63 -49.36 17.39
N ALA A 138 -36.03 -50.32 18.24
CA ALA A 138 -36.36 -51.67 17.80
C ALA A 138 -37.74 -51.69 17.13
N GLY A 139 -37.88 -52.43 16.02
CA GLY A 139 -39.11 -52.48 15.24
C GLY A 139 -39.07 -53.57 14.18
N ASN A 140 -40.12 -53.61 13.34
CA ASN A 140 -40.28 -54.61 12.26
C ASN A 140 -40.18 -56.06 12.75
N PHE A 141 -40.74 -56.33 13.92
CA PHE A 141 -40.74 -57.66 14.52
C PHE A 141 -41.52 -58.66 13.67
N THR A 142 -40.88 -59.77 13.33
CA THR A 142 -41.47 -60.94 12.67
C THR A 142 -41.13 -62.15 13.52
N ASP A 143 -42.15 -62.91 13.94
CA ASP A 143 -41.97 -64.15 14.72
C ASP A 143 -41.07 -64.01 15.96
N ILE A 144 -41.29 -62.92 16.72
CA ILE A 144 -40.61 -62.65 17.99
C ILE A 144 -41.62 -62.78 19.14
N THR A 145 -41.36 -63.69 20.07
CA THR A 145 -42.13 -63.78 21.32
C THR A 145 -41.61 -62.74 22.32
N ASN A 146 -42.52 -62.03 22.99
CA ASN A 146 -42.20 -60.92 23.92
C ASN A 146 -41.41 -59.77 23.27
N SER A 147 -41.72 -59.40 22.03
CA SER A 147 -41.02 -58.32 21.30
C SER A 147 -40.99 -56.97 22.02
N SER A 148 -42.00 -56.66 22.84
CA SER A 148 -42.02 -55.45 23.69
C SER A 148 -40.94 -55.42 24.78
N ASN A 149 -40.33 -56.56 25.07
CA ASN A 149 -39.25 -56.71 26.05
C ASN A 149 -37.86 -56.53 25.44
N ILE A 150 -37.75 -56.28 24.13
CA ILE A 150 -36.49 -55.87 23.51
C ILE A 150 -36.28 -54.39 23.83
N SER A 151 -35.36 -54.11 24.75
CA SER A 151 -35.03 -52.76 25.20
C SER A 151 -33.66 -52.36 24.67
N CYS A 152 -33.63 -51.37 23.78
CA CYS A 152 -32.38 -50.85 23.21
C CYS A 152 -31.97 -49.53 23.84
N ALA A 153 -30.70 -49.37 24.16
CA ALA A 153 -30.12 -48.13 24.67
C ALA A 153 -28.69 -47.93 24.18
N ILE A 154 -28.26 -46.67 24.09
CA ILE A 154 -26.87 -46.30 23.84
C ILE A 154 -26.31 -45.71 25.13
N ASP A 155 -25.21 -46.27 25.62
CA ASP A 155 -24.57 -45.81 26.84
C ASP A 155 -23.64 -44.60 26.61
N VAL A 156 -23.01 -44.14 27.70
CA VAL A 156 -22.07 -43.00 27.67
C VAL A 156 -20.75 -43.31 26.96
N SER A 157 -20.49 -44.59 26.67
CA SER A 157 -19.33 -45.09 25.94
C SER A 157 -19.64 -45.36 24.46
N ASN A 158 -20.80 -44.92 23.97
CA ASN A 158 -21.31 -45.15 22.61
C ASN A 158 -21.49 -46.63 22.26
N VAL A 159 -21.79 -47.47 23.25
CA VAL A 159 -22.18 -48.86 23.00
C VAL A 159 -23.70 -48.93 22.93
N LEU A 160 -24.23 -49.31 21.77
CA LEU A 160 -25.61 -49.75 21.66
C LEU A 160 -25.71 -51.18 22.21
N THR A 161 -26.66 -51.42 23.10
CA THR A 161 -27.12 -52.76 23.47
C THR A 161 -28.63 -52.84 23.31
N CYS A 162 -29.11 -53.99 22.85
CA CYS A 162 -30.51 -54.38 22.93
C CYS A 162 -30.61 -55.64 23.78
N ASP A 163 -31.21 -55.50 24.96
CA ASP A 163 -31.30 -56.57 25.95
C ASP A 163 -32.75 -57.08 26.02
N ALA A 164 -32.89 -58.37 26.33
CA ALA A 164 -34.15 -58.92 26.82
C ALA A 164 -34.41 -58.35 28.22
N SER A 165 -35.47 -57.57 28.40
CA SER A 165 -35.74 -56.83 29.63
C SER A 165 -37.16 -57.06 30.13
N GLY A 166 -37.29 -57.68 31.30
CA GLY A 166 -38.54 -57.96 32.00
C GLY A 166 -39.20 -59.29 31.65
N ALA A 167 -38.71 -60.02 30.64
CA ALA A 167 -39.11 -61.38 30.28
C ALA A 167 -38.09 -62.00 29.31
N THR A 168 -38.12 -63.33 29.17
CA THR A 168 -37.41 -64.03 28.09
C THR A 168 -37.94 -63.57 26.72
N VAL A 169 -37.04 -63.18 25.83
CA VAL A 169 -37.33 -62.88 24.42
C VAL A 169 -36.94 -64.09 23.58
N THR A 170 -37.82 -64.52 22.68
CA THR A 170 -37.53 -65.64 21.78
C THR A 170 -37.59 -65.18 20.33
N ILE A 171 -36.51 -65.42 19.58
CA ILE A 171 -36.41 -65.21 18.15
C ILE A 171 -36.77 -66.54 17.46
N GLY A 172 -37.96 -66.59 16.85
CA GLY A 172 -38.52 -67.81 16.30
C GLY A 172 -37.66 -68.47 15.23
N ALA A 173 -37.70 -69.80 15.17
CA ALA A 173 -36.98 -70.59 14.18
C ALA A 173 -37.28 -70.14 12.74
N THR A 174 -36.24 -70.01 11.91
CA THR A 174 -36.28 -69.75 10.46
C THR A 174 -36.86 -68.40 10.02
N THR A 175 -37.82 -67.83 10.76
CA THR A 175 -38.54 -66.60 10.39
C THR A 175 -38.41 -65.47 11.41
N GLY A 176 -37.86 -65.75 12.59
CA GLY A 176 -37.64 -64.75 13.63
C GLY A 176 -36.72 -63.64 13.14
N SER A 177 -37.20 -62.39 13.16
CA SER A 177 -36.38 -61.23 12.80
C SER A 177 -36.92 -59.95 13.43
N PHE A 178 -36.00 -59.01 13.69
CA PHE A 178 -36.33 -57.62 14.01
C PHE A 178 -35.24 -56.67 13.54
N THR A 179 -35.55 -55.39 13.48
CA THR A 179 -34.59 -54.33 13.12
C THR A 179 -34.36 -53.36 14.26
N VAL A 180 -33.15 -52.80 14.32
CA VAL A 180 -32.80 -51.68 15.21
C VAL A 180 -32.34 -50.51 14.35
N THR A 181 -33.07 -49.39 14.40
CA THR A 181 -32.70 -48.16 13.67
C THR A 181 -32.05 -47.16 14.61
N ILE A 182 -30.95 -46.55 14.16
CA ILE A 182 -30.20 -45.52 14.89
C ILE A 182 -29.99 -44.32 13.97
N GLY A 183 -30.41 -43.14 14.41
CA GLY A 183 -30.07 -41.88 13.72
C GLY A 183 -28.63 -41.47 14.02
N VAL A 184 -27.88 -41.05 13.00
CA VAL A 184 -26.45 -40.72 13.09
C VAL A 184 -26.23 -39.34 12.47
N THR A 185 -25.59 -38.42 13.19
CA THR A 185 -25.16 -37.13 12.63
C THR A 185 -23.65 -36.99 12.77
N PRO A 186 -22.87 -37.06 11.66
CA PRO A 186 -21.43 -36.87 11.73
C PRO A 186 -21.06 -35.49 12.24
N THR A 187 -20.08 -35.40 13.14
CA THR A 187 -19.58 -34.14 13.71
C THR A 187 -18.18 -33.78 13.22
N ALA A 188 -17.49 -34.71 12.57
CA ALA A 188 -16.19 -34.51 11.96
C ALA A 188 -16.07 -35.30 10.66
N ALA A 189 -15.15 -34.88 9.78
CA ALA A 189 -14.82 -35.62 8.57
C ALA A 189 -14.04 -36.89 8.89
N GLY A 190 -14.28 -37.95 8.12
CA GLY A 190 -13.62 -39.25 8.29
C GLY A 190 -14.59 -40.42 8.14
N ASP A 191 -14.05 -41.63 8.25
CA ASP A 191 -14.83 -42.86 8.13
C ASP A 191 -15.47 -43.23 9.47
N LEU A 192 -16.78 -43.40 9.45
CA LEU A 192 -17.56 -43.96 10.54
C LEU A 192 -17.71 -45.47 10.29
N ALA A 193 -16.63 -46.22 10.54
CA ALA A 193 -16.64 -47.68 10.48
C ALA A 193 -17.38 -48.23 11.71
N ASN A 194 -18.40 -49.07 11.48
CA ASN A 194 -19.28 -49.52 12.52
C ASN A 194 -19.57 -51.03 12.38
N THR A 195 -19.41 -51.78 13.47
CA THR A 195 -19.52 -53.25 13.48
C THR A 195 -20.47 -53.69 14.59
N ALA A 196 -21.57 -54.30 14.19
CA ALA A 196 -22.55 -54.87 15.11
C ALA A 196 -22.33 -56.38 15.28
N ARG A 197 -22.72 -56.91 16.44
CA ARG A 197 -22.67 -58.33 16.77
C ARG A 197 -23.96 -58.78 17.45
N VAL A 198 -24.58 -59.84 16.94
CA VAL A 198 -25.65 -60.55 17.66
C VAL A 198 -25.00 -61.58 18.59
N ASP A 199 -25.64 -61.86 19.72
CA ASP A 199 -25.19 -62.77 20.78
C ASP A 199 -23.71 -62.61 21.18
N LEU A 200 -23.28 -61.37 21.46
CA LEU A 200 -21.88 -61.07 21.77
C LEU A 200 -21.29 -61.87 22.95
N ASN A 201 -22.13 -62.41 23.83
CA ASN A 201 -21.70 -63.15 25.01
C ASN A 201 -21.76 -64.67 24.83
N ASP A 202 -22.05 -65.14 23.61
CA ASP A 202 -22.21 -66.56 23.24
C ASP A 202 -23.15 -67.30 24.22
N VAL A 203 -24.30 -66.70 24.54
CA VAL A 203 -25.26 -67.30 25.51
C VAL A 203 -26.19 -68.31 24.86
N ILE A 204 -26.39 -68.21 23.54
CA ILE A 204 -27.07 -69.17 22.69
C ILE A 204 -26.00 -69.99 21.98
N ASN A 205 -26.13 -71.32 21.99
CA ASN A 205 -25.23 -72.19 21.24
C ASN A 205 -25.79 -72.39 19.83
N GLU A 206 -25.05 -71.97 18.82
CA GLU A 206 -25.57 -71.84 17.46
C GLU A 206 -24.98 -72.86 16.48
N GLY A 207 -25.63 -73.00 15.32
CA GLY A 207 -25.14 -73.85 14.22
C GLY A 207 -24.01 -73.22 13.41
N ASP A 208 -23.95 -71.90 13.35
CA ASP A 208 -22.90 -71.11 12.69
C ASP A 208 -22.62 -69.84 13.52
N GLU A 209 -21.40 -69.69 14.01
CA GLU A 209 -20.99 -68.52 14.82
C GLU A 209 -20.32 -67.43 13.95
N THR A 210 -20.16 -67.68 12.64
CA THR A 210 -19.35 -66.82 11.75
C THR A 210 -20.14 -65.68 11.13
N ASN A 211 -21.47 -65.76 11.15
CA ASN A 211 -22.44 -64.77 10.67
C ASN A 211 -23.00 -63.86 11.79
N ASN A 212 -22.47 -63.98 13.01
CA ASN A 212 -22.85 -63.20 14.17
C ASN A 212 -22.33 -61.75 14.17
N ALA A 213 -21.63 -61.32 13.13
CA ALA A 213 -21.12 -59.96 13.01
C ALA A 213 -21.25 -59.41 11.59
N ASP A 214 -21.57 -58.12 11.48
CA ASP A 214 -21.55 -57.40 10.20
C ASP A 214 -21.08 -55.96 10.37
N SER A 215 -20.41 -55.44 9.33
CA SER A 215 -19.78 -54.12 9.35
C SER A 215 -20.24 -53.26 8.19
N ASP A 216 -20.48 -51.99 8.48
CA ASP A 216 -20.84 -50.97 7.50
C ASP A 216 -20.03 -49.71 7.77
N THR A 217 -19.66 -48.98 6.72
CA THR A 217 -18.86 -47.76 6.85
C THR A 217 -19.51 -46.62 6.07
N VAL A 218 -19.62 -45.45 6.73
CA VAL A 218 -20.05 -44.21 6.09
C VAL A 218 -18.92 -43.19 6.17
N THR A 219 -18.47 -42.69 5.02
CA THR A 219 -17.48 -41.60 4.96
C THR A 219 -18.16 -40.25 5.11
N ALA A 220 -17.88 -39.54 6.21
CA ALA A 220 -18.29 -38.17 6.43
C ALA A 220 -17.31 -37.21 5.74
N ILE A 221 -17.81 -36.37 4.83
CA ILE A 221 -17.00 -35.44 4.03
C ILE A 221 -17.13 -34.04 4.62
N GLY A 222 -16.01 -33.47 5.06
CA GLY A 222 -15.95 -32.09 5.56
C GLY A 222 -15.96 -31.05 4.43
N PRO A 223 -16.41 -29.82 4.69
CA PRO A 223 -16.43 -28.76 3.69
C PRO A 223 -15.02 -28.26 3.34
N PRO A 224 -14.85 -27.55 2.21
CA PRO A 224 -13.61 -26.84 1.92
C PRO A 224 -13.40 -25.69 2.91
N SER A 225 -12.15 -25.27 3.11
CA SER A 225 -11.84 -24.01 3.78
C SER A 225 -11.22 -23.01 2.82
N ILE A 226 -11.43 -21.71 3.06
CA ILE A 226 -10.85 -20.62 2.27
C ILE A 226 -10.10 -19.63 3.16
N ALA A 227 -8.96 -19.17 2.68
CA ALA A 227 -8.20 -18.04 3.20
C ALA A 227 -7.93 -17.06 2.06
N LYS A 228 -7.74 -15.79 2.40
CA LYS A 228 -7.39 -14.75 1.44
C LYS A 228 -6.36 -13.79 2.04
N THR A 229 -5.53 -13.20 1.20
CA THR A 229 -4.58 -12.18 1.62
C THR A 229 -4.23 -11.20 0.52
N PHE A 230 -4.03 -9.93 0.86
CA PHE A 230 -3.43 -8.92 0.00
C PHE A 230 -1.91 -8.96 0.13
N SER A 231 -1.20 -9.06 -1.00
CA SER A 231 0.27 -9.02 -1.02
C SER A 231 0.81 -7.68 -0.49
N LEU A 232 0.08 -6.59 -0.74
CA LEU A 232 0.30 -5.27 -0.15
C LEU A 232 -0.94 -4.88 0.63
N SER A 233 -0.82 -4.72 1.94
CA SER A 233 -1.91 -4.29 2.82
C SER A 233 -2.15 -2.77 2.80
N SER A 234 -1.25 -2.00 2.17
CA SER A 234 -1.37 -0.56 1.98
C SER A 234 -0.90 -0.16 0.57
N ILE A 235 -1.73 0.61 -0.12
CA ILE A 235 -1.46 1.18 -1.45
C ILE A 235 -1.99 2.63 -1.50
N THR A 236 -1.58 3.41 -2.49
CA THR A 236 -2.18 4.73 -2.77
C THR A 236 -3.25 4.61 -3.86
N ALA A 237 -4.23 5.50 -3.86
CA ALA A 237 -5.31 5.50 -4.85
C ALA A 237 -4.75 5.45 -6.30
N GLY A 238 -5.35 4.61 -7.15
CA GLY A 238 -4.91 4.32 -8.51
C GLY A 238 -3.87 3.20 -8.65
N ASN A 239 -3.28 2.73 -7.54
CA ASN A 239 -2.32 1.62 -7.56
C ASN A 239 -3.00 0.27 -7.31
N THR A 240 -2.24 -0.81 -7.50
CA THR A 240 -2.75 -2.18 -7.41
C THR A 240 -2.15 -2.96 -6.25
N SER A 241 -2.90 -3.96 -5.76
CA SER A 241 -2.43 -5.01 -4.86
C SER A 241 -2.86 -6.37 -5.41
N THR A 242 -2.11 -7.43 -5.11
CA THR A 242 -2.51 -8.78 -5.50
C THR A 242 -3.34 -9.39 -4.38
N LEU A 243 -4.58 -9.78 -4.68
CA LEU A 243 -5.44 -10.55 -3.78
C LEU A 243 -5.27 -12.04 -4.08
N GLN A 244 -4.67 -12.77 -3.15
CA GLN A 244 -4.48 -14.21 -3.22
C GLN A 244 -5.59 -14.94 -2.47
N PHE A 245 -6.07 -16.04 -3.03
CA PHE A 245 -6.98 -16.98 -2.38
C PHE A 245 -6.31 -18.34 -2.23
N MET A 246 -6.56 -19.01 -1.11
CA MET A 246 -6.14 -20.37 -0.84
C MET A 246 -7.35 -21.18 -0.40
N ILE A 247 -7.72 -22.18 -1.19
CA ILE A 247 -8.80 -23.13 -0.86
C ILE A 247 -8.17 -24.47 -0.48
N THR A 248 -8.58 -25.04 0.66
CA THR A 248 -8.01 -26.28 1.20
C THR A 248 -9.08 -27.36 1.34
N ASN A 249 -8.72 -28.59 1.00
CA ASN A 249 -9.47 -29.79 1.28
C ASN A 249 -8.75 -30.61 2.35
N SER A 250 -9.29 -30.63 3.57
CA SER A 250 -8.73 -31.41 4.68
C SER A 250 -9.15 -32.89 4.69
N ASN A 251 -10.03 -33.31 3.78
CA ASN A 251 -10.44 -34.72 3.67
C ASN A 251 -9.29 -35.54 3.07
N THR A 252 -8.82 -36.56 3.78
CA THR A 252 -7.63 -37.35 3.40
C THR A 252 -7.91 -38.44 2.36
N GLY A 253 -9.16 -38.91 2.26
CA GLY A 253 -9.57 -39.95 1.32
C GLY A 253 -10.45 -39.48 0.15
N THR A 254 -10.98 -38.25 0.23
CA THR A 254 -12.04 -37.79 -0.68
C THR A 254 -11.71 -36.44 -1.30
N ALA A 255 -11.77 -36.36 -2.64
CA ALA A 255 -11.69 -35.09 -3.35
C ALA A 255 -13.00 -34.30 -3.20
N LEU A 256 -12.89 -32.99 -3.04
CA LEU A 256 -14.05 -32.10 -3.08
C LEU A 256 -14.35 -31.70 -4.51
N THR A 257 -15.60 -31.86 -4.94
CA THR A 257 -16.04 -31.54 -6.30
C THR A 257 -17.09 -30.42 -6.28
N GLY A 258 -17.22 -29.71 -7.41
CA GLY A 258 -18.14 -28.59 -7.53
C GLY A 258 -17.81 -27.44 -6.57
N VAL A 259 -16.51 -27.27 -6.24
CA VAL A 259 -16.06 -26.23 -5.32
C VAL A 259 -16.34 -24.85 -5.91
N ALA A 260 -16.97 -23.98 -5.12
CA ALA A 260 -17.39 -22.67 -5.56
C ALA A 260 -17.42 -21.62 -4.43
N PHE A 261 -17.19 -20.36 -4.78
CA PHE A 261 -17.43 -19.19 -3.92
C PHE A 261 -17.58 -17.92 -4.77
N THR A 262 -18.02 -16.85 -4.13
CA THR A 262 -18.03 -15.49 -4.70
C THR A 262 -17.41 -14.52 -3.70
N ASP A 263 -16.63 -13.56 -4.17
CA ASP A 263 -16.05 -12.46 -3.39
C ASP A 263 -16.48 -11.13 -4.02
N THR A 264 -17.32 -10.38 -3.32
CA THR A 264 -17.74 -9.04 -3.71
C THR A 264 -16.82 -8.03 -3.04
N LEU A 265 -16.01 -7.34 -3.85
CA LEU A 265 -15.05 -6.37 -3.40
C LEU A 265 -15.75 -5.16 -2.75
N PRO A 266 -15.15 -4.57 -1.70
CA PRO A 266 -15.68 -3.36 -1.08
C PRO A 266 -15.63 -2.17 -2.05
N SER A 267 -16.52 -1.20 -1.84
CA SER A 267 -16.59 -0.01 -2.68
C SER A 267 -15.25 0.73 -2.80
N GLY A 268 -14.88 1.07 -4.04
CA GLY A 268 -13.60 1.70 -4.34
C GLY A 268 -12.41 0.76 -4.42
N VAL A 269 -12.64 -0.55 -4.47
CA VAL A 269 -11.67 -1.54 -4.98
C VAL A 269 -12.27 -2.18 -6.22
N THR A 270 -11.49 -2.22 -7.30
CA THR A 270 -11.92 -2.84 -8.56
C THR A 270 -11.00 -3.96 -8.99
N VAL A 271 -11.48 -4.87 -9.83
CA VAL A 271 -10.74 -6.00 -10.40
C VAL A 271 -10.96 -6.03 -11.92
N PRO A 272 -9.90 -6.23 -12.73
CA PRO A 272 -10.06 -6.38 -14.17
C PRO A 272 -10.85 -7.65 -14.52
N SER A 273 -11.66 -7.59 -15.58
CA SER A 273 -12.34 -8.78 -16.10
C SER A 273 -11.33 -9.86 -16.49
N ALA A 274 -11.57 -11.07 -16.00
CA ALA A 274 -10.74 -12.24 -16.24
C ALA A 274 -11.63 -13.48 -16.28
N ILE A 275 -11.28 -14.43 -17.15
CA ILE A 275 -11.82 -15.78 -17.15
C ILE A 275 -10.65 -16.73 -17.28
N THR A 276 -10.38 -17.51 -16.24
CA THR A 276 -9.22 -18.42 -16.21
C THR A 276 -9.60 -19.76 -15.58
N PRO A 277 -9.08 -20.89 -16.09
CA PRO A 277 -9.25 -22.17 -15.45
C PRO A 277 -8.35 -22.24 -14.21
N GLU A 278 -8.93 -22.66 -13.10
CA GLU A 278 -8.24 -22.75 -11.80
C GLU A 278 -8.63 -24.04 -11.07
N CYS A 279 -7.82 -24.46 -10.10
CA CYS A 279 -8.21 -25.49 -9.13
C CYS A 279 -8.79 -26.79 -9.73
N GLY A 280 -8.05 -27.42 -10.63
CA GLY A 280 -8.43 -28.74 -11.17
C GLY A 280 -9.65 -28.72 -12.09
N GLY A 281 -9.85 -27.64 -12.85
CA GLY A 281 -10.91 -27.52 -13.87
C GLY A 281 -12.06 -26.60 -13.49
N GLY A 282 -11.97 -25.89 -12.36
CA GLY A 282 -12.88 -24.80 -12.04
C GLY A 282 -12.69 -23.60 -12.96
N THR A 283 -13.71 -22.77 -13.09
CA THR A 283 -13.66 -21.53 -13.86
C THR A 283 -13.73 -20.35 -12.90
N LEU A 284 -12.64 -19.58 -12.84
CA LEU A 284 -12.61 -18.27 -12.20
C LEU A 284 -13.17 -17.25 -13.18
N THR A 285 -14.20 -16.51 -12.77
CA THR A 285 -14.84 -15.44 -13.54
C THR A 285 -14.85 -14.15 -12.76
N VAL A 286 -14.56 -13.05 -13.45
CA VAL A 286 -14.76 -11.69 -12.96
C VAL A 286 -15.77 -11.01 -13.90
N THR A 287 -17.05 -11.12 -13.53
CA THR A 287 -18.19 -10.69 -14.39
C THR A 287 -18.58 -9.23 -14.19
N ALA A 288 -18.19 -8.64 -13.06
CA ALA A 288 -18.31 -7.22 -12.75
C ALA A 288 -16.96 -6.75 -12.20
N ASP A 289 -16.70 -5.44 -12.28
CA ASP A 289 -15.45 -4.86 -11.80
C ASP A 289 -15.27 -4.93 -10.27
N ASP A 290 -16.27 -5.44 -9.54
CA ASP A 290 -16.28 -5.64 -8.10
C ASP A 290 -16.54 -7.10 -7.66
N SER A 291 -16.59 -8.08 -8.57
CA SER A 291 -17.04 -9.43 -8.24
C SER A 291 -16.16 -10.52 -8.84
N ILE A 292 -15.61 -11.37 -7.97
CA ILE A 292 -14.78 -12.52 -8.31
C ILE A 292 -15.57 -13.78 -7.96
N SER A 293 -15.68 -14.75 -8.87
CA SER A 293 -16.37 -16.02 -8.59
C SER A 293 -15.58 -17.20 -9.12
N LEU A 294 -15.49 -18.27 -8.33
CA LEU A 294 -14.98 -19.57 -8.76
C LEU A 294 -16.15 -20.55 -8.79
N THR A 295 -16.24 -21.35 -9.85
CA THR A 295 -17.27 -22.39 -9.98
C THR A 295 -16.69 -23.69 -10.53
N GLY A 296 -17.22 -24.83 -10.07
CA GLY A 296 -16.93 -26.14 -10.65
C GLY A 296 -15.52 -26.70 -10.35
N ALA A 297 -14.79 -26.13 -9.39
CA ALA A 297 -13.45 -26.59 -9.06
C ALA A 297 -13.44 -27.98 -8.41
N THR A 298 -12.32 -28.69 -8.56
CA THR A 298 -12.07 -29.97 -7.88
C THR A 298 -10.76 -29.90 -7.10
N ILE A 299 -10.82 -30.13 -5.79
CA ILE A 299 -9.66 -30.12 -4.91
C ILE A 299 -9.40 -31.56 -4.46
N ALA A 300 -8.24 -32.09 -4.83
CA ALA A 300 -7.83 -33.45 -4.47
C ALA A 300 -7.86 -33.67 -2.94
N ALA A 301 -7.95 -34.93 -2.52
CA ALA A 301 -7.89 -35.30 -1.11
C ALA A 301 -6.60 -34.78 -0.46
N GLY A 302 -6.71 -34.12 0.69
CA GLY A 302 -5.60 -33.47 1.41
C GLY A 302 -4.94 -32.30 0.67
N GLY A 303 -5.49 -31.87 -0.47
CA GLY A 303 -4.90 -30.88 -1.35
C GLY A 303 -5.31 -29.44 -1.03
N SER A 304 -4.60 -28.50 -1.66
CA SER A 304 -4.95 -27.07 -1.66
C SER A 304 -4.80 -26.48 -3.06
N CYS A 305 -5.61 -25.47 -3.37
CA CYS A 305 -5.48 -24.65 -4.56
C CYS A 305 -5.18 -23.19 -4.16
N VAL A 306 -4.19 -22.59 -4.81
CA VAL A 306 -3.82 -21.19 -4.60
C VAL A 306 -3.85 -20.48 -5.95
N PHE A 307 -4.56 -19.35 -6.01
CA PHE A 307 -4.61 -18.48 -7.18
C PHE A 307 -4.73 -17.02 -6.73
N SER A 308 -4.54 -16.09 -7.66
CA SER A 308 -4.51 -14.66 -7.34
C SER A 308 -5.10 -13.80 -8.43
N VAL A 309 -5.68 -12.68 -8.03
CA VAL A 309 -6.15 -11.62 -8.93
C VAL A 309 -5.52 -10.29 -8.55
N THR A 310 -5.28 -9.42 -9.53
CA THR A 310 -4.84 -8.05 -9.27
C THR A 310 -6.05 -7.17 -9.05
N VAL A 311 -6.05 -6.39 -7.97
CA VAL A 311 -7.09 -5.41 -7.67
C VAL A 311 -6.52 -3.99 -7.64
N THR A 312 -7.33 -2.99 -7.96
CA THR A 312 -6.97 -1.56 -7.95
C THR A 312 -7.72 -0.83 -6.84
N GLY A 313 -7.02 -0.08 -5.99
CA GLY A 313 -7.66 0.81 -5.01
C GLY A 313 -8.04 2.14 -5.64
N ALA A 314 -9.31 2.34 -5.98
CA ALA A 314 -9.79 3.55 -6.66
C ALA A 314 -10.07 4.72 -5.70
N THR A 315 -10.56 4.45 -4.49
CA THR A 315 -10.87 5.49 -3.50
C THR A 315 -10.19 5.23 -2.16
N THR A 316 -9.90 6.30 -1.43
CA THR A 316 -9.20 6.23 -0.14
C THR A 316 -10.01 5.54 0.95
N GLY A 317 -9.31 5.09 1.99
CA GLY A 317 -9.89 4.49 3.20
C GLY A 317 -9.54 3.02 3.39
N THR A 318 -9.99 2.48 4.52
CA THR A 318 -9.82 1.06 4.88
C THR A 318 -10.88 0.22 4.17
N LYS A 319 -10.43 -0.76 3.38
CA LYS A 319 -11.25 -1.64 2.54
C LYS A 319 -11.21 -3.05 3.11
N VAL A 320 -12.20 -3.40 3.94
CA VAL A 320 -12.36 -4.76 4.45
C VAL A 320 -13.03 -5.60 3.37
N ASN A 321 -12.32 -6.60 2.86
CA ASN A 321 -12.81 -7.47 1.79
C ASN A 321 -13.12 -8.86 2.35
N THR A 322 -14.40 -9.23 2.38
CA THR A 322 -14.87 -10.52 2.91
C THR A 322 -15.55 -11.32 1.81
N SER A 323 -15.05 -12.53 1.56
CA SER A 323 -15.67 -13.43 0.59
C SER A 323 -16.99 -13.99 1.12
N GLY A 324 -17.85 -14.43 0.21
CA GLY A 324 -18.88 -15.41 0.52
C GLY A 324 -18.27 -16.74 1.00
N ALA A 325 -19.13 -17.60 1.55
CA ALA A 325 -18.70 -18.90 2.03
C ALA A 325 -18.25 -19.79 0.87
N VAL A 326 -17.11 -20.44 1.00
CA VAL A 326 -16.71 -21.49 0.05
C VAL A 326 -17.59 -22.71 0.26
N SER A 327 -17.96 -23.41 -0.81
CA SER A 327 -18.77 -24.62 -0.73
C SER A 327 -18.28 -25.68 -1.70
N SER A 328 -18.74 -26.92 -1.51
CA SER A 328 -18.55 -28.05 -2.42
C SER A 328 -19.85 -28.86 -2.50
N THR A 329 -20.05 -29.62 -3.57
CA THR A 329 -21.24 -30.44 -3.74
C THR A 329 -21.31 -31.58 -2.72
N ASN A 330 -20.18 -32.18 -2.38
CA ASN A 330 -20.10 -33.38 -1.53
C ASN A 330 -19.70 -33.11 -0.07
N GLY A 331 -18.99 -32.03 0.23
CA GLY A 331 -18.61 -31.63 1.59
C GLY A 331 -19.46 -30.51 2.20
N GLY A 332 -20.35 -29.89 1.41
CA GLY A 332 -21.21 -28.81 1.88
C GLY A 332 -20.50 -27.45 1.97
N THR A 333 -21.01 -26.57 2.84
CA THR A 333 -20.58 -25.16 2.99
C THR A 333 -19.52 -25.01 4.07
N GLY A 334 -18.43 -24.35 3.72
CA GLY A 334 -17.29 -24.01 4.58
C GLY A 334 -17.33 -22.58 5.11
N ASN A 335 -16.15 -22.04 5.40
CA ASN A 335 -15.99 -20.70 5.98
C ASN A 335 -15.96 -19.58 4.92
N THR A 336 -15.99 -18.33 5.40
CA THR A 336 -15.62 -17.14 4.64
C THR A 336 -14.16 -16.76 4.91
N ALA A 337 -13.55 -15.97 4.02
CA ALA A 337 -12.23 -15.37 4.25
C ALA A 337 -12.32 -13.85 4.25
N THR A 338 -11.54 -13.20 5.12
CA THR A 338 -11.48 -11.74 5.25
C THR A 338 -10.04 -11.26 5.26
N ASP A 339 -9.75 -10.20 4.51
CA ASP A 339 -8.52 -9.43 4.68
C ASP A 339 -8.79 -7.94 4.41
N THR A 340 -7.88 -7.06 4.81
CA THR A 340 -8.05 -5.61 4.75
C THR A 340 -6.98 -4.93 3.91
N LEU A 341 -7.41 -4.10 2.96
CA LEU A 341 -6.55 -3.23 2.16
C LEU A 341 -6.73 -1.77 2.60
N THR A 342 -5.65 -1.06 2.88
CA THR A 342 -5.70 0.39 3.16
C THR A 342 -5.32 1.16 1.91
N VAL A 343 -6.20 2.07 1.47
CA VAL A 343 -5.94 2.94 0.30
C VAL A 343 -5.68 4.36 0.79
N GLY A 344 -4.44 4.82 0.68
CA GLY A 344 -4.02 6.20 0.94
C GLY A 344 -4.37 7.13 -0.22
N ALA A 345 -4.27 8.44 0.00
CA ALA A 345 -4.41 9.43 -1.06
C ALA A 345 -3.35 9.21 -2.16
N ALA A 346 -3.70 9.50 -3.41
CA ALA A 346 -2.73 9.50 -4.50
C ALA A 346 -1.66 10.55 -4.22
N LEU A 347 -0.39 10.18 -4.36
CA LEU A 347 0.71 11.14 -4.19
C LEU A 347 0.65 12.17 -5.31
N VAL A 348 0.48 13.43 -4.94
CA VAL A 348 0.56 14.59 -5.83
C VAL A 348 1.75 15.44 -5.41
N THR A 349 2.42 16.06 -6.39
CA THR A 349 3.54 16.99 -6.17
C THR A 349 3.12 18.38 -6.64
N ASP A 350 3.51 19.41 -5.89
CA ASP A 350 3.15 20.82 -6.16
C ASP A 350 4.31 21.72 -5.69
N PRO A 351 5.48 21.66 -6.36
CA PRO A 351 6.59 22.54 -6.01
C PRO A 351 6.24 23.99 -6.38
N ALA A 352 6.61 24.95 -5.54
CA ALA A 352 6.31 26.37 -5.76
C ALA A 352 7.51 27.25 -5.43
N VAL A 353 7.59 28.41 -6.07
CA VAL A 353 8.57 29.47 -5.76
C VAL A 353 7.84 30.78 -5.46
N THR A 354 8.28 31.49 -4.43
CA THR A 354 7.91 32.90 -4.20
C THR A 354 9.15 33.76 -4.12
N LYS A 355 9.01 35.03 -4.45
CA LYS A 355 10.12 35.99 -4.58
C LYS A 355 9.74 37.33 -3.96
N ALA A 356 10.62 37.83 -3.10
CA ALA A 356 10.50 39.13 -2.47
C ALA A 356 11.80 39.93 -2.61
N VAL A 357 11.72 41.25 -2.47
CA VAL A 357 12.87 42.16 -2.51
C VAL A 357 12.85 43.11 -1.31
N SER A 358 14.01 43.40 -0.74
CA SER A 358 14.18 44.38 0.33
C SER A 358 15.54 45.09 0.24
N PRO A 359 15.57 46.44 0.24
CA PRO A 359 14.42 47.32 0.08
C PRO A 359 13.82 47.25 -1.34
N SER A 360 12.54 47.60 -1.51
CA SER A 360 11.87 47.66 -2.83
C SER A 360 12.13 48.96 -3.60
N ALA A 361 12.83 49.91 -2.98
CA ALA A 361 13.34 51.12 -3.60
C ALA A 361 14.79 51.37 -3.12
N ALA A 362 15.70 51.68 -4.04
CA ALA A 362 17.13 51.82 -3.77
C ALA A 362 17.79 52.92 -4.62
N GLN A 363 19.01 53.31 -4.27
CA GLN A 363 19.90 54.19 -5.05
C GLN A 363 21.10 53.41 -5.60
N VAL A 364 21.84 54.00 -6.55
CA VAL A 364 23.11 53.43 -7.03
C VAL A 364 24.09 53.31 -5.84
N GLY A 365 24.68 52.13 -5.68
CA GLY A 365 25.55 51.76 -4.57
C GLY A 365 24.85 51.08 -3.39
N ASP A 366 23.51 51.13 -3.31
CA ASP A 366 22.77 50.45 -2.24
C ASP A 366 22.81 48.93 -2.42
N THR A 367 22.77 48.22 -1.30
CA THR A 367 22.60 46.76 -1.29
C THR A 367 21.13 46.40 -1.29
N VAL A 368 20.71 45.56 -2.24
CA VAL A 368 19.35 45.03 -2.35
C VAL A 368 19.39 43.52 -2.19
N THR A 369 18.49 42.99 -1.35
CA THR A 369 18.38 41.55 -1.08
C THR A 369 17.10 40.99 -1.69
N TYR A 370 17.24 39.98 -2.53
CA TYR A 370 16.12 39.15 -2.97
C TYR A 370 16.01 37.90 -2.09
N THR A 371 14.79 37.58 -1.67
CA THR A 371 14.48 36.37 -0.92
C THR A 371 13.60 35.48 -1.77
N LEU A 372 14.04 34.26 -2.06
CA LEU A 372 13.20 33.23 -2.66
C LEU A 372 12.79 32.21 -1.61
N VAL A 373 11.56 31.72 -1.67
CA VAL A 373 11.09 30.60 -0.84
C VAL A 373 10.60 29.49 -1.76
N ILE A 374 11.19 28.30 -1.60
CA ILE A 374 10.87 27.10 -2.38
C ILE A 374 10.21 26.08 -1.46
N THR A 375 9.02 25.63 -1.85
CA THR A 375 8.20 24.67 -1.08
C THR A 375 7.64 23.58 -1.98
N ASN A 376 7.06 22.53 -1.40
CA ASN A 376 6.21 21.57 -2.11
C ASN A 376 4.89 21.40 -1.36
N GLY A 377 3.79 21.94 -1.92
CA GLY A 377 2.44 21.89 -1.35
C GLY A 377 1.75 20.53 -1.48
N GLY A 378 2.35 19.60 -2.22
CA GLY A 378 1.86 18.26 -2.45
C GLY A 378 2.12 17.31 -1.27
N ILE A 379 1.67 16.07 -1.39
CA ILE A 379 1.94 15.00 -0.41
C ILE A 379 3.02 14.01 -0.89
N GLY A 380 3.42 14.09 -2.16
CA GLY A 380 4.52 13.35 -2.76
C GLY A 380 5.79 14.18 -2.88
N ASN A 381 6.92 13.54 -3.17
CA ASN A 381 8.21 14.20 -3.38
C ASN A 381 8.34 14.75 -4.82
N ALA A 382 8.69 16.02 -4.97
CA ALA A 382 8.99 16.62 -6.27
C ALA A 382 10.47 16.39 -6.62
N ASP A 383 10.76 15.77 -7.76
CA ASP A 383 12.10 15.35 -8.16
C ASP A 383 12.69 16.24 -9.26
N ASN A 384 14.00 16.45 -9.19
CA ASN A 384 14.77 17.32 -10.08
C ASN A 384 14.25 18.77 -10.08
N VAL A 385 13.96 19.31 -8.90
CA VAL A 385 13.56 20.70 -8.73
C VAL A 385 14.76 21.62 -8.97
N VAL A 386 14.61 22.54 -9.92
CA VAL A 386 15.63 23.52 -10.30
C VAL A 386 14.99 24.90 -10.42
N VAL A 387 15.58 25.91 -9.77
CA VAL A 387 15.17 27.31 -9.89
C VAL A 387 16.23 28.09 -10.67
N THR A 388 15.78 28.86 -11.67
CA THR A 388 16.63 29.78 -12.44
C THR A 388 16.16 31.21 -12.20
N ASP A 389 17.11 32.11 -11.97
CA ASP A 389 16.86 33.53 -11.69
C ASP A 389 17.88 34.37 -12.46
N VAL A 390 17.41 35.23 -13.36
CA VAL A 390 18.28 36.10 -14.16
C VAL A 390 18.26 37.49 -13.56
N ILE A 391 19.28 37.80 -12.77
CA ILE A 391 19.42 39.07 -12.09
C ILE A 391 19.55 40.20 -13.13
N PRO A 392 18.76 41.28 -13.04
CA PRO A 392 18.87 42.39 -13.98
C PRO A 392 20.29 42.98 -14.04
N ALA A 393 20.73 43.40 -15.24
CA ALA A 393 22.11 43.86 -15.47
C ALA A 393 22.50 45.12 -14.66
N PHE A 394 21.51 45.88 -14.15
CA PHE A 394 21.73 47.03 -13.28
C PHE A 394 22.08 46.64 -11.82
N LEU A 395 22.21 45.35 -11.53
CA LEU A 395 22.59 44.79 -10.25
C LEU A 395 23.82 43.89 -10.39
N ASP A 396 24.78 44.05 -9.47
CA ASP A 396 25.91 43.14 -9.31
C ASP A 396 25.61 42.11 -8.21
N ILE A 397 25.74 40.82 -8.51
CA ILE A 397 25.55 39.75 -7.53
C ILE A 397 26.71 39.78 -6.52
N SER A 398 26.40 39.99 -5.25
CA SER A 398 27.38 39.97 -4.15
C SER A 398 27.49 38.60 -3.51
N THR A 399 26.36 38.04 -3.05
CA THR A 399 26.32 36.71 -2.41
C THR A 399 25.02 35.99 -2.70
N VAL A 400 25.07 34.65 -2.70
CA VAL A 400 23.89 33.79 -2.77
C VAL A 400 24.02 32.74 -1.67
N VAL A 401 23.01 32.65 -0.80
CA VAL A 401 22.97 31.70 0.31
C VAL A 401 21.67 30.95 0.27
N VAL A 402 21.71 29.64 0.50
CA VAL A 402 20.52 28.77 0.62
C VAL A 402 20.47 28.19 2.03
N ALA A 403 19.31 28.27 2.67
CA ALA A 403 19.03 27.70 3.98
C ALA A 403 17.80 26.79 3.92
N PRO A 404 17.86 25.54 4.43
CA PRO A 404 19.06 24.85 4.89
C PRO A 404 20.08 24.63 3.76
N SER A 405 21.35 24.44 4.12
CA SER A 405 22.41 24.18 3.13
C SER A 405 22.26 22.78 2.52
N GLY A 406 22.61 22.63 1.25
CA GLY A 406 22.46 21.37 0.52
C GLY A 406 22.29 21.56 -0.99
N PRO A 407 21.35 22.41 -1.44
CA PRO A 407 21.15 22.68 -2.86
C PRO A 407 22.40 23.24 -3.54
N GLY A 408 22.66 22.81 -4.78
CA GLY A 408 23.79 23.27 -5.57
C GLY A 408 23.54 24.67 -6.15
N ILE A 409 24.54 25.55 -6.07
CA ILE A 409 24.48 26.92 -6.58
C ILE A 409 25.46 27.04 -7.75
N ALA A 410 24.97 27.46 -8.92
CA ALA A 410 25.78 27.82 -10.07
C ALA A 410 25.46 29.25 -10.52
N ILE A 411 26.51 30.05 -10.77
CA ILE A 411 26.38 31.44 -11.23
C ILE A 411 27.16 31.57 -12.54
N SER A 412 26.50 32.05 -13.58
CA SER A 412 27.09 32.30 -14.89
C SER A 412 26.62 33.65 -15.43
N GLY A 413 27.49 34.66 -15.36
CA GLY A 413 27.08 36.05 -15.59
C GLY A 413 26.08 36.49 -14.52
N ASN A 414 24.93 37.03 -14.93
CA ASN A 414 23.84 37.41 -14.03
C ASN A 414 22.80 36.29 -13.79
N THR A 415 23.00 35.10 -14.36
CA THR A 415 22.07 33.98 -14.16
C THR A 415 22.52 33.13 -12.97
N ILE A 416 21.59 32.93 -12.03
CA ILE A 416 21.72 32.02 -10.90
C ILE A 416 20.88 30.77 -11.20
N THR A 417 21.48 29.60 -11.05
CA THR A 417 20.79 28.31 -11.14
C THR A 417 20.96 27.55 -9.83
N LEU A 418 19.84 27.18 -9.20
CA LEU A 418 19.76 26.49 -7.93
C LEU A 418 19.20 25.09 -8.15
N THR A 419 19.94 24.07 -7.72
CA THR A 419 19.58 22.65 -7.92
C THR A 419 19.23 22.02 -6.58
N PHE A 420 17.92 21.82 -6.34
CA PHE A 420 17.41 21.27 -5.08
C PHE A 420 17.33 19.74 -5.07
N GLY A 421 17.31 19.11 -6.25
CA GLY A 421 17.14 17.66 -6.35
C GLY A 421 15.72 17.28 -5.98
N THR A 422 15.54 16.54 -4.88
CA THR A 422 14.21 16.16 -4.39
C THR A 422 13.74 17.13 -3.30
N VAL A 423 12.57 17.72 -3.47
CA VAL A 423 11.89 18.58 -2.47
C VAL A 423 10.70 17.82 -1.89
N THR A 424 10.77 17.46 -0.61
CA THR A 424 9.71 16.76 0.12
C THR A 424 8.64 17.74 0.62
N PRO A 425 7.42 17.27 0.96
CA PRO A 425 6.33 18.13 1.48
C PRO A 425 6.67 18.95 2.73
N SER A 426 7.67 18.53 3.52
CA SER A 426 8.11 19.25 4.72
C SER A 426 9.24 20.24 4.45
N ASP A 427 9.83 20.20 3.26
CA ASP A 427 10.97 21.06 2.93
C ASP A 427 10.50 22.49 2.66
N ASN A 428 11.26 23.43 3.21
CA ASN A 428 11.08 24.85 2.99
C ASN A 428 12.46 25.48 2.89
N TYR A 429 12.88 25.80 1.66
CA TYR A 429 14.17 26.42 1.40
C TYR A 429 14.01 27.92 1.24
N THR A 430 14.83 28.67 1.94
CA THR A 430 14.98 30.11 1.77
C THR A 430 16.30 30.40 1.07
N VAL A 431 16.23 31.10 -0.06
CA VAL A 431 17.39 31.59 -0.79
C VAL A 431 17.51 33.09 -0.56
N THR A 432 18.69 33.56 -0.19
CA THR A 432 18.99 34.98 -0.01
C THR A 432 20.05 35.39 -1.03
N ILE A 433 19.69 36.28 -1.95
CA ILE A 433 20.54 36.82 -3.00
C ILE A 433 20.82 38.29 -2.66
N SER A 434 22.04 38.61 -2.25
CA SER A 434 22.47 39.98 -2.01
C SER A 434 23.10 40.56 -3.26
N THR A 435 22.66 41.76 -3.65
CA THR A 435 23.10 42.48 -4.84
C THR A 435 23.46 43.93 -4.52
N VAL A 436 24.28 44.58 -5.35
CA VAL A 436 24.57 46.01 -5.27
C VAL A 436 24.07 46.70 -6.54
N VAL A 437 23.38 47.83 -6.41
CA VAL A 437 22.88 48.61 -7.54
C VAL A 437 24.06 49.28 -8.26
N ASN A 438 24.34 48.89 -9.49
CA ASN A 438 25.48 49.40 -10.26
C ASN A 438 25.11 50.55 -11.22
N SER A 439 23.83 50.68 -11.58
CA SER A 439 23.30 51.69 -12.49
C SER A 439 21.81 51.89 -12.27
N LEU A 440 21.22 52.95 -12.85
CA LEU A 440 19.81 53.28 -12.64
C LEU A 440 18.83 52.27 -13.26
N GLY A 441 19.24 51.47 -14.26
CA GLY A 441 18.29 50.76 -15.12
C GLY A 441 17.51 51.71 -16.04
N ALA A 442 16.88 51.17 -17.09
CA ALA A 442 16.07 51.94 -18.03
C ALA A 442 14.73 51.23 -18.27
N PRO A 443 13.59 51.68 -17.71
CA PRO A 443 13.34 52.78 -16.76
C PRO A 443 14.02 52.58 -15.38
N PRO A 444 14.03 53.57 -14.46
CA PRO A 444 14.72 53.43 -13.18
C PRO A 444 14.24 52.21 -12.35
N GLY A 445 15.08 51.18 -12.26
CA GLY A 445 14.73 49.88 -11.72
C GLY A 445 14.33 48.83 -12.77
N GLY A 446 13.59 47.81 -12.34
CA GLY A 446 13.13 46.73 -13.22
C GLY A 446 12.61 45.51 -12.45
N THR A 447 12.02 44.59 -13.22
CA THR A 447 11.49 43.33 -12.71
C THR A 447 12.60 42.28 -12.60
N ASN A 448 12.66 41.58 -11.48
CA ASN A 448 13.43 40.35 -11.37
C ASN A 448 12.48 39.15 -11.24
N GLN A 449 12.74 38.08 -11.99
CA GLN A 449 11.88 36.91 -12.10
C GLN A 449 12.67 35.63 -11.79
N ALA A 450 12.04 34.72 -11.05
CA ALA A 450 12.54 33.37 -10.84
C ALA A 450 11.56 32.34 -11.38
N ASP A 451 12.11 31.32 -12.02
CA ASP A 451 11.37 30.22 -12.63
C ASP A 451 11.83 28.88 -12.04
N LEU A 452 10.88 28.09 -11.59
CA LEU A 452 11.03 26.74 -11.08
C LEU A 452 10.68 25.73 -12.17
N THR A 453 11.46 24.66 -12.25
CA THR A 453 11.20 23.50 -13.09
C THR A 453 11.33 22.22 -12.26
N THR A 454 10.62 21.18 -12.66
CA THR A 454 10.62 19.86 -12.02
C THR A 454 10.43 18.77 -13.06
N SER A 455 10.86 17.55 -12.76
CA SER A 455 10.55 16.36 -13.59
C SER A 455 9.29 15.62 -13.13
N SER A 456 8.80 15.90 -11.92
CA SER A 456 7.55 15.33 -11.41
C SER A 456 6.33 15.98 -12.08
N THR A 457 5.20 15.26 -12.09
CA THR A 457 3.93 15.84 -12.56
C THR A 457 3.39 16.83 -11.54
N ASP A 458 3.38 18.10 -11.90
CA ASP A 458 2.90 19.18 -11.07
C ASP A 458 1.39 19.40 -11.23
N VAL A 459 0.66 19.45 -10.11
CA VAL A 459 -0.80 19.67 -10.10
C VAL A 459 -1.19 21.15 -10.19
N ASP A 460 -0.30 22.08 -9.83
CA ASP A 460 -0.51 23.52 -10.00
C ASP A 460 0.73 24.22 -10.59
N PRO A 461 0.97 24.09 -11.91
CA PRO A 461 2.13 24.71 -12.54
C PRO A 461 2.15 26.25 -12.50
N SER A 462 1.08 26.91 -12.02
CA SER A 462 0.96 28.37 -12.03
C SER A 462 1.80 29.05 -10.96
N ASN A 463 2.24 28.32 -9.94
CA ASN A 463 3.07 28.81 -8.83
C ASN A 463 4.57 28.54 -9.03
N ASN A 464 4.97 28.09 -10.23
CA ASN A 464 6.36 27.82 -10.61
C ASN A 464 7.13 29.07 -11.06
N THR A 465 6.49 30.23 -11.12
CA THR A 465 7.13 31.47 -11.54
C THR A 465 6.67 32.59 -10.63
N ASP A 466 7.63 33.37 -10.12
CA ASP A 466 7.32 34.58 -9.36
C ASP A 466 8.27 35.73 -9.71
N SER A 467 7.76 36.95 -9.68
CA SER A 467 8.47 38.14 -10.12
C SER A 467 8.20 39.32 -9.19
N VAL A 468 9.23 40.15 -8.97
CA VAL A 468 9.12 41.33 -8.11
C VAL A 468 9.89 42.51 -8.71
N ASP A 469 9.30 43.70 -8.62
CA ASP A 469 9.89 44.94 -9.12
C ASP A 469 10.77 45.60 -8.05
N LEU A 470 11.93 46.09 -8.49
CA LEU A 470 12.77 47.03 -7.74
C LEU A 470 12.67 48.39 -8.41
N THR A 471 12.41 49.45 -7.64
CA THR A 471 12.50 50.84 -8.14
C THR A 471 13.85 51.42 -7.80
N ILE A 472 14.49 52.11 -8.74
CA ILE A 472 15.71 52.89 -8.45
C ILE A 472 15.35 54.36 -8.53
N PHE A 473 15.68 55.14 -7.50
CA PHE A 473 15.35 56.57 -7.46
C PHE A 473 16.60 57.45 -7.36
N VAL A 474 16.47 58.65 -7.91
CA VAL A 474 17.41 59.76 -7.67
C VAL A 474 16.77 60.71 -6.65
N PRO A 475 17.51 61.20 -5.63
CA PRO A 475 16.97 62.16 -4.68
C PRO A 475 16.46 63.43 -5.39
N SER A 476 15.36 63.98 -4.87
CA SER A 476 14.51 64.97 -5.53
C SER A 476 15.22 66.28 -5.92
N ALA A 477 15.02 66.71 -7.18
CA ALA A 477 15.29 68.02 -7.79
C ALA A 477 16.47 68.81 -7.20
N LEU A 478 17.67 68.40 -7.59
CA LEU A 478 18.92 69.12 -7.41
C LEU A 478 18.81 70.53 -8.05
N VAL A 479 18.83 71.58 -7.23
CA VAL A 479 18.83 72.97 -7.71
C VAL A 479 20.27 73.38 -8.01
N ALA A 480 20.50 73.99 -9.18
CA ALA A 480 21.82 74.50 -9.54
C ALA A 480 22.29 75.61 -8.56
N PRO A 481 23.54 75.57 -8.09
CA PRO A 481 24.06 76.53 -7.12
C PRO A 481 23.97 77.98 -7.62
N GLU A 482 23.87 78.93 -6.69
CA GLU A 482 24.03 80.35 -6.97
C GLU A 482 25.51 80.71 -7.11
N THR A 483 25.98 80.71 -8.35
CA THR A 483 27.36 81.03 -8.75
C THR A 483 27.56 82.52 -9.01
N GLY A 484 26.90 83.44 -8.30
CA GLY A 484 27.12 84.87 -8.53
C GLY A 484 26.70 85.73 -7.35
N PHE A 485 27.54 86.69 -7.01
CA PHE A 485 27.19 87.78 -6.09
C PHE A 485 26.50 88.93 -6.84
N ALA A 486 25.90 89.86 -6.11
CA ALA A 486 25.28 91.04 -6.71
C ALA A 486 26.31 91.89 -7.48
N PRO A 487 26.11 92.17 -8.78
CA PRO A 487 26.99 93.01 -9.58
C PRO A 487 27.20 94.40 -8.98
N ASN A 488 28.43 94.93 -9.08
CA ASN A 488 28.79 96.28 -8.63
C ASN A 488 28.54 96.57 -7.13
N ARG A 489 28.38 95.53 -6.29
CA ARG A 489 28.19 95.67 -4.84
C ARG A 489 29.17 94.78 -4.08
N LEU A 490 29.72 95.31 -2.98
CA LEU A 490 30.57 94.54 -2.08
C LEU A 490 29.70 93.66 -1.17
N THR A 491 29.87 92.35 -1.25
CA THR A 491 29.20 91.37 -0.40
C THR A 491 30.19 90.81 0.63
N THR A 492 29.82 90.85 1.92
CA THR A 492 30.60 90.24 3.00
C THR A 492 30.33 88.75 3.06
N ILE A 493 31.36 87.93 2.82
CA ILE A 493 31.27 86.47 2.94
C ILE A 493 31.53 86.00 4.40
N PRO A 494 30.75 85.06 4.94
CA PRO A 494 31.00 84.47 6.25
C PRO A 494 32.24 83.55 6.22
N THR A 495 32.77 83.17 7.39
CA THR A 495 33.82 82.14 7.48
C THR A 495 33.27 80.78 7.03
N GLN A 496 34.03 80.05 6.20
CA GLN A 496 33.63 78.73 5.71
C GLN A 496 33.54 77.69 6.85
N PRO A 497 32.39 77.01 7.02
CA PRO A 497 32.28 75.89 7.95
C PRO A 497 33.16 74.71 7.52
N ALA A 498 33.78 74.01 8.48
CA ALA A 498 34.64 72.85 8.19
C ALA A 498 33.91 71.72 7.42
N ALA A 499 32.61 71.54 7.65
CA ALA A 499 31.79 70.56 6.94
C ALA A 499 31.49 70.93 5.47
N GLN A 500 31.78 72.17 5.06
CA GLN A 500 31.61 72.68 3.69
C GLN A 500 32.96 73.03 3.05
N ALA A 501 34.07 72.56 3.64
CA ALA A 501 35.39 72.74 3.07
C ALA A 501 35.44 72.08 1.68
N TYR A 502 35.98 72.79 0.70
CA TYR A 502 36.14 72.26 -0.65
C TYR A 502 37.27 71.23 -0.70
N GLU A 503 37.07 70.17 -1.45
CA GLU A 503 38.09 69.14 -1.67
C GLU A 503 39.13 69.66 -2.65
N SER A 504 40.41 69.62 -2.26
CA SER A 504 41.49 69.90 -3.19
C SER A 504 41.84 68.62 -3.95
N TYR A 505 41.87 68.69 -5.28
CA TYR A 505 42.32 67.60 -6.14
C TYR A 505 43.80 67.76 -6.57
N GLY A 506 44.59 68.49 -5.79
CA GLY A 506 46.01 68.70 -6.06
C GLY A 506 46.25 69.54 -7.32
N GLU A 507 46.86 68.94 -8.35
CA GLU A 507 47.30 69.60 -9.59
C GLU A 507 46.20 69.83 -10.63
N MET A 508 44.91 69.65 -10.28
CA MET A 508 43.83 69.81 -11.25
C MET A 508 43.47 71.29 -11.48
N TRP A 509 43.52 71.73 -12.73
CA TRP A 509 43.14 73.09 -13.13
C TRP A 509 42.51 73.11 -14.53
N MET A 510 41.84 74.20 -14.87
CA MET A 510 41.09 74.39 -16.11
C MET A 510 41.62 75.59 -16.90
N GLU A 511 41.62 75.46 -18.22
CA GLU A 511 41.83 76.55 -19.18
C GLU A 511 40.64 76.65 -20.15
N ILE A 512 40.22 77.88 -20.43
CA ILE A 512 39.26 78.21 -21.49
C ILE A 512 39.95 79.18 -22.45
N PRO A 513 40.66 78.69 -23.48
CA PRO A 513 41.53 79.52 -24.33
C PRO A 513 40.81 80.66 -25.04
N ALA A 514 39.59 80.43 -25.53
CA ALA A 514 38.79 81.44 -26.22
C ALA A 514 38.46 82.64 -25.34
N LEU A 515 38.37 82.44 -24.02
CA LEU A 515 38.14 83.50 -23.04
C LEU A 515 39.44 84.01 -22.41
N GLY A 516 40.56 83.30 -22.58
CA GLY A 516 41.83 83.64 -21.94
C GLY A 516 41.79 83.50 -20.40
N VAL A 517 41.03 82.53 -19.89
CA VAL A 517 40.87 82.28 -18.44
C VAL A 517 41.53 80.96 -18.06
N THR A 518 42.33 80.99 -16.99
CA THR A 518 42.98 79.83 -16.36
C THR A 518 42.66 79.85 -14.88
N MET A 519 42.24 78.71 -14.30
CA MET A 519 41.81 78.65 -12.90
C MET A 519 42.02 77.27 -12.28
N ASP A 520 42.31 77.24 -10.98
CA ASP A 520 42.38 75.99 -10.21
C ASP A 520 41.00 75.35 -10.05
N MET A 521 40.98 74.03 -9.87
CA MET A 521 39.75 73.29 -9.63
C MET A 521 39.67 72.68 -8.23
N VAL A 522 38.48 72.77 -7.63
CA VAL A 522 38.16 72.18 -6.33
C VAL A 522 36.86 71.38 -6.40
N GLY A 523 36.67 70.43 -5.49
CA GLY A 523 35.44 69.65 -5.33
C GLY A 523 34.50 70.31 -4.33
N ILE A 524 33.27 70.57 -4.75
CA ILE A 524 32.22 71.12 -3.91
C ILE A 524 31.36 69.97 -3.40
N PRO A 525 31.35 69.66 -2.09
CA PRO A 525 30.56 68.57 -1.55
C PRO A 525 29.05 68.88 -1.67
N LEU A 526 28.24 67.85 -1.88
CA LEU A 526 26.78 67.97 -1.87
C LEU A 526 26.27 67.99 -0.42
N GLY A 527 25.76 69.15 0.00
CA GLY A 527 25.12 69.32 1.30
C GLY A 527 23.61 69.08 1.26
N PRO A 528 22.93 69.13 2.43
CA PRO A 528 21.47 68.99 2.52
C PRO A 528 20.70 70.07 1.75
N ASP A 529 21.31 71.25 1.56
CA ASP A 529 20.72 72.38 0.82
C ASP A 529 21.29 72.51 -0.62
N GLY A 530 21.97 71.47 -1.12
CA GLY A 530 22.67 71.49 -2.41
C GLY A 530 24.16 71.85 -2.29
N TRP A 531 24.74 72.38 -3.37
CA TRP A 531 26.13 72.81 -3.40
C TRP A 531 26.26 74.28 -3.00
N ASN A 532 27.10 74.58 -2.02
CA ASN A 532 27.40 75.95 -1.62
C ASN A 532 28.72 76.39 -2.25
N VAL A 533 28.65 77.37 -3.17
CA VAL A 533 29.80 77.89 -3.91
C VAL A 533 30.31 79.23 -3.39
N THR A 534 29.81 79.71 -2.24
CA THR A 534 30.10 81.05 -1.68
C THR A 534 31.59 81.39 -1.60
N TRP A 535 32.45 80.41 -1.29
CA TRP A 535 33.89 80.64 -1.09
C TRP A 535 34.75 80.34 -2.31
N LEU A 536 34.14 80.13 -3.48
CA LEU A 536 34.85 79.64 -4.67
C LEU A 536 35.83 80.67 -5.25
N GLY A 537 35.51 81.96 -5.15
CA GLY A 537 36.38 83.03 -5.64
C GLY A 537 36.69 82.88 -7.13
N ASP A 538 37.98 82.92 -7.48
CA ASP A 538 38.49 82.79 -8.86
C ASP A 538 38.68 81.35 -9.33
N GLN A 539 38.32 80.36 -8.51
CA GLN A 539 38.44 78.93 -8.84
C GLN A 539 37.20 78.40 -9.58
N ALA A 540 37.31 77.21 -10.15
CA ALA A 540 36.19 76.42 -10.67
C ALA A 540 35.86 75.26 -9.72
N GLY A 541 34.58 75.04 -9.46
CA GLY A 541 34.09 74.04 -8.50
C GLY A 541 33.38 72.89 -9.20
N TYR A 542 33.96 71.70 -9.18
CA TYR A 542 33.28 70.47 -9.58
C TYR A 542 32.17 70.14 -8.56
N LEU A 543 30.95 69.90 -9.04
CA LEU A 543 29.81 69.60 -8.20
C LEU A 543 29.75 68.09 -7.87
N ALA A 544 30.18 67.71 -6.66
CA ALA A 544 30.25 66.32 -6.23
C ALA A 544 28.88 65.65 -6.26
N GLY A 545 28.80 64.42 -6.79
CA GLY A 545 27.55 63.72 -7.07
C GLY A 545 27.14 63.77 -8.56
N THR A 546 27.80 64.60 -9.37
CA THR A 546 27.79 64.47 -10.84
C THR A 546 28.91 63.53 -11.30
N ALA A 547 29.09 63.29 -12.60
CA ALA A 547 30.22 62.48 -13.05
C ALA A 547 31.53 63.20 -12.74
N PHE A 548 32.55 62.47 -12.28
CA PHE A 548 33.85 63.08 -12.00
C PHE A 548 34.48 63.62 -13.30
N PRO A 549 35.12 64.81 -13.30
CA PRO A 549 35.76 65.35 -14.50
C PRO A 549 36.72 64.32 -15.09
N THR A 550 36.70 64.13 -16.41
CA THR A 550 37.38 63.05 -17.19
C THR A 550 36.65 61.71 -17.33
N TRP A 551 35.64 61.40 -16.51
CA TRP A 551 34.90 60.12 -16.58
C TRP A 551 33.70 60.19 -17.52
N ALA A 552 33.23 59.02 -17.99
CA ALA A 552 31.98 58.93 -18.75
C ALA A 552 30.80 59.40 -17.89
N GLY A 553 29.90 60.20 -18.45
CA GLY A 553 28.89 60.93 -17.70
C GLY A 553 29.01 62.44 -17.88
N ASN A 554 28.07 63.18 -17.31
CA ASN A 554 28.06 64.63 -17.31
C ASN A 554 28.69 65.17 -16.02
N SER A 555 29.85 65.82 -16.14
CA SER A 555 30.54 66.51 -15.05
C SER A 555 30.10 67.96 -15.00
N VAL A 556 29.49 68.40 -13.90
CA VAL A 556 29.04 69.80 -13.78
C VAL A 556 30.06 70.61 -13.00
N ILE A 557 30.51 71.73 -13.58
CA ILE A 557 31.54 72.59 -13.02
C ILE A 557 30.98 74.01 -12.89
N GLY A 558 30.86 74.50 -11.65
CA GLY A 558 30.40 75.85 -11.34
C GLY A 558 31.56 76.85 -11.27
N GLY A 559 31.30 78.10 -11.62
CA GLY A 559 32.26 79.19 -11.48
C GLY A 559 31.55 80.54 -11.44
N HIS A 560 32.13 81.53 -10.75
CA HIS A 560 31.40 82.77 -10.49
C HIS A 560 31.21 83.64 -11.75
N ILE A 561 30.00 84.16 -11.98
CA ILE A 561 29.76 85.28 -12.91
C ILE A 561 30.21 86.61 -12.31
N THR A 562 29.98 86.80 -11.02
CA THR A 562 30.34 88.01 -10.26
C THR A 562 30.98 87.57 -8.95
N LEU A 563 32.10 88.17 -8.59
CA LEU A 563 32.84 87.95 -7.34
C LEU A 563 32.28 88.79 -6.17
N PRO A 564 32.64 88.49 -4.91
CA PRO A 564 32.15 89.23 -3.74
C PRO A 564 32.51 90.73 -3.73
N ASN A 565 33.54 91.13 -4.47
CA ASN A 565 33.94 92.54 -4.63
C ASN A 565 33.07 93.31 -5.65
N GLY A 566 32.12 92.64 -6.30
CA GLY A 566 31.24 93.19 -7.32
C GLY A 566 31.83 93.23 -8.73
N THR A 567 33.04 92.69 -8.95
CA THR A 567 33.65 92.59 -10.28
C THR A 567 33.30 91.26 -10.96
N ASP A 568 33.51 91.19 -12.27
CA ASP A 568 33.36 89.98 -13.06
C ASP A 568 34.19 88.82 -12.49
N GLY A 569 33.59 87.63 -12.43
CA GLY A 569 34.24 86.38 -12.06
C GLY A 569 34.75 85.58 -13.27
N PRO A 570 35.38 84.41 -13.04
CA PRO A 570 36.02 83.63 -14.09
C PRO A 570 35.05 83.16 -15.19
N PHE A 571 33.76 83.02 -14.88
CA PHE A 571 32.73 82.58 -15.82
C PHE A 571 31.86 83.73 -16.36
N ALA A 572 32.24 84.99 -16.15
CA ALA A 572 31.45 86.15 -16.58
C ALA A 572 31.23 86.27 -18.10
N ARG A 573 32.05 85.56 -18.89
CA ARG A 573 32.05 85.61 -20.35
C ARG A 573 31.72 84.26 -21.01
N LEU A 574 31.10 83.33 -20.30
CA LEU A 574 30.71 82.03 -20.88
C LEU A 574 29.78 82.16 -22.10
N GLN A 575 29.00 83.24 -22.19
CA GLN A 575 28.16 83.59 -23.34
C GLN A 575 28.94 83.87 -24.63
N GLU A 576 30.26 84.08 -24.54
CA GLU A 576 31.12 84.31 -25.70
C GLU A 576 31.61 83.00 -26.34
N LEU A 577 31.41 81.84 -25.68
CA LEU A 577 31.81 80.54 -26.19
C LEU A 577 30.86 80.05 -27.29
N ASN A 578 31.44 79.60 -28.40
CA ASN A 578 30.74 79.08 -29.56
C ASN A 578 31.00 77.58 -29.74
N TYR A 579 30.16 76.95 -30.55
CA TYR A 579 30.39 75.58 -30.99
C TYR A 579 31.82 75.42 -31.55
N GLY A 580 32.56 74.44 -31.04
CA GLY A 580 33.95 74.20 -31.46
C GLY A 580 35.01 74.81 -30.54
N ASP A 581 34.65 75.75 -29.66
CA ASP A 581 35.60 76.29 -28.68
C ASP A 581 36.03 75.22 -27.68
N GLN A 582 37.25 75.36 -27.16
CA GLN A 582 37.87 74.34 -26.31
C GLN A 582 37.74 74.69 -24.82
N ILE A 583 37.50 73.65 -24.02
CA ILE A 583 37.66 73.66 -22.56
C ILE A 583 38.67 72.57 -22.25
N ILE A 584 39.79 72.94 -21.61
CA ILE A 584 40.90 72.03 -21.38
C ILE A 584 41.06 71.83 -19.87
N LEU A 585 40.96 70.58 -19.43
CA LEU A 585 41.28 70.21 -18.05
C LEU A 585 42.68 69.62 -18.00
N TYR A 586 43.46 70.03 -17.00
CA TYR A 586 44.80 69.56 -16.74
C TYR A 586 44.81 68.79 -15.42
N GLY A 587 45.50 67.66 -15.39
CA GLY A 587 45.66 66.88 -14.16
C GLY A 587 46.36 65.54 -14.43
N TRP A 588 47.16 65.08 -13.46
CA TRP A 588 47.88 63.81 -13.51
C TRP A 588 48.76 63.63 -14.76
N GLY A 589 49.43 64.70 -15.21
CA GLY A 589 50.30 64.68 -16.39
C GLY A 589 49.56 64.61 -17.74
N MET A 590 48.24 64.77 -17.75
CA MET A 590 47.40 64.73 -18.96
C MET A 590 46.66 66.05 -19.16
N ARG A 591 46.35 66.38 -20.41
CA ARG A 591 45.32 67.35 -20.78
C ARG A 591 44.13 66.67 -21.47
N TYR A 592 42.94 67.03 -21.02
CA TYR A 592 41.66 66.52 -21.51
C TYR A 592 40.98 67.64 -22.28
N VAL A 593 40.88 67.48 -23.61
CA VAL A 593 40.37 68.52 -24.50
C VAL A 593 38.91 68.28 -24.80
N TYR A 594 38.05 69.10 -24.23
CA TYR A 594 36.61 69.14 -24.50
C TYR A 594 36.31 70.19 -25.56
N GLU A 595 35.28 69.94 -26.37
CA GLU A 595 34.82 70.86 -27.41
C GLU A 595 33.35 71.21 -27.18
N VAL A 596 33.04 72.51 -27.16
CA VAL A 596 31.69 73.05 -26.92
C VAL A 596 30.74 72.59 -28.02
N ARG A 597 29.55 72.13 -27.59
CA ARG A 597 28.47 71.64 -28.45
C ARG A 597 27.19 72.44 -28.28
N GLU A 598 26.89 72.89 -27.07
CA GLU A 598 25.64 73.58 -26.75
C GLU A 598 25.94 74.71 -25.75
N GLU A 599 25.22 75.82 -25.91
CA GLU A 599 25.22 76.97 -25.01
C GLU A 599 23.75 77.34 -24.81
N GLU A 600 23.27 77.33 -23.57
CA GLU A 600 21.86 77.51 -23.26
C GLU A 600 21.64 78.31 -21.98
N LEU A 601 20.51 79.03 -21.95
CA LEU A 601 19.96 79.65 -20.74
C LEU A 601 18.83 78.79 -20.17
N VAL A 602 19.01 78.31 -18.95
CA VAL A 602 18.06 77.41 -18.28
C VAL A 602 17.62 77.97 -16.92
N ARG A 603 16.51 77.46 -16.38
CA ARG A 603 16.07 77.82 -15.02
C ARG A 603 16.95 77.11 -13.98
N PRO A 604 17.09 77.65 -12.75
CA PRO A 604 17.91 77.03 -11.70
C PRO A 604 17.50 75.59 -11.33
N ASN A 605 16.23 75.23 -11.52
CA ASN A 605 15.68 73.90 -11.24
C ASN A 605 15.50 73.05 -12.51
N ASP A 606 16.10 73.46 -13.64
CA ASP A 606 15.99 72.72 -14.88
C ASP A 606 16.83 71.43 -14.80
N PRO A 607 16.21 70.24 -14.93
CA PRO A 607 16.94 68.97 -14.81
C PRO A 607 17.94 68.75 -15.95
N SER A 608 17.86 69.49 -17.06
CA SER A 608 18.78 69.35 -18.20
C SER A 608 20.23 69.64 -17.84
N ILE A 609 20.48 70.44 -16.79
CA ILE A 609 21.81 70.77 -16.25
C ILE A 609 22.55 69.49 -15.83
N PHE A 610 21.82 68.56 -15.20
CA PHE A 610 22.35 67.33 -14.62
C PHE A 610 22.01 66.10 -15.47
N ARG A 611 21.55 66.28 -16.72
CA ARG A 611 21.16 65.15 -17.58
C ARG A 611 22.33 64.19 -17.74
N HIS A 612 22.03 62.90 -17.65
CA HIS A 612 23.01 61.84 -17.88
C HIS A 612 23.51 61.89 -19.34
N GLU A 613 24.78 61.54 -19.53
CA GLU A 613 25.41 61.44 -20.83
C GLU A 613 26.24 60.16 -20.90
N GLU A 614 26.19 59.44 -22.02
CA GLU A 614 26.94 58.18 -22.18
C GLU A 614 28.45 58.41 -22.38
N ARG A 615 28.84 59.59 -22.88
CA ARG A 615 30.24 59.99 -23.09
C ARG A 615 30.72 60.89 -21.95
N ALA A 616 32.02 61.14 -21.87
CA ALA A 616 32.56 62.13 -20.94
C ALA A 616 32.18 63.55 -21.41
N TRP A 617 31.22 64.16 -20.73
CA TRP A 617 30.78 65.54 -20.94
C TRP A 617 31.16 66.42 -19.77
N VAL A 618 31.40 67.70 -20.06
CA VAL A 618 31.53 68.77 -19.08
C VAL A 618 30.44 69.81 -19.35
N THR A 619 29.72 70.17 -18.30
CA THR A 619 28.78 71.29 -18.30
C THR A 619 29.32 72.38 -17.39
N LEU A 620 29.82 73.48 -17.99
CA LEU A 620 30.15 74.69 -17.24
C LEU A 620 28.86 75.40 -16.87
N LEU A 621 28.79 75.88 -15.63
CA LEU A 621 27.58 76.44 -15.04
C LEU A 621 27.88 77.78 -14.37
N THR A 622 27.18 78.84 -14.78
CA THR A 622 27.21 80.12 -14.09
C THR A 622 25.81 80.74 -13.95
N CYS A 623 25.69 81.74 -13.08
CA CYS A 623 24.48 82.54 -12.90
C CYS A 623 24.30 83.50 -14.08
N ASP A 624 23.06 83.79 -14.48
CA ASP A 624 22.75 84.79 -15.50
C ASP A 624 21.37 85.43 -15.22
N ALA A 625 21.08 86.54 -15.90
CA ALA A 625 19.87 87.35 -15.75
C ALA A 625 19.66 87.81 -14.30
N TYR A 626 20.58 88.64 -13.81
CA TYR A 626 20.47 89.27 -12.49
C TYR A 626 19.29 90.25 -12.46
N ASP A 627 18.43 90.10 -11.45
CA ASP A 627 17.31 91.00 -11.21
C ASP A 627 17.55 91.83 -9.93
N GLU A 628 17.73 93.14 -10.10
CA GLU A 628 17.97 94.09 -9.01
C GLU A 628 16.80 94.22 -8.03
N GLN A 629 15.56 93.89 -8.45
CA GLN A 629 14.38 94.02 -7.58
C GLN A 629 14.29 92.85 -6.58
N THR A 630 14.64 91.65 -7.02
CA THR A 630 14.58 90.44 -6.21
C THR A 630 15.92 90.08 -5.58
N ASP A 631 17.01 90.73 -6.00
CA ASP A 631 18.38 90.44 -5.59
C ASP A 631 18.78 88.98 -5.88
N THR A 632 18.34 88.45 -7.03
CA THR A 632 18.58 87.05 -7.42
C THR A 632 18.91 86.92 -8.90
N TYR A 633 19.62 85.85 -9.24
CA TYR A 633 19.84 85.43 -10.62
C TYR A 633 18.72 84.50 -11.08
N GLN A 634 17.90 84.95 -12.03
CA GLN A 634 16.71 84.23 -12.49
C GLN A 634 17.05 83.03 -13.37
N MET A 635 18.24 83.01 -13.97
CA MET A 635 18.66 81.99 -14.93
C MET A 635 20.04 81.42 -14.58
N ARG A 636 20.36 80.31 -15.22
CA ARG A 636 21.71 79.74 -15.28
C ARG A 636 22.13 79.68 -16.73
N ARG A 637 23.36 80.09 -17.01
CA ARG A 637 24.00 79.84 -18.29
C ARG A 637 24.78 78.54 -18.19
N ILE A 638 24.52 77.64 -19.11
CA ILE A 638 25.25 76.39 -19.23
C ILE A 638 25.98 76.31 -20.56
N VAL A 639 27.25 75.90 -20.52
CA VAL A 639 28.05 75.59 -21.70
C VAL A 639 28.43 74.14 -21.63
N ARG A 640 28.06 73.38 -22.65
CA ARG A 640 28.23 71.93 -22.67
C ARG A 640 29.24 71.53 -23.69
N ALA A 641 30.20 70.73 -23.28
CA ALA A 641 31.28 70.25 -24.11
C ALA A 641 31.49 68.75 -23.92
N VAL A 642 31.86 68.08 -25.01
CA VAL A 642 32.14 66.63 -25.01
C VAL A 642 33.64 66.41 -25.15
N LEU A 643 34.18 65.41 -24.45
CA LEU A 643 35.58 65.05 -24.52
C LEU A 643 35.92 64.56 -25.94
N MET A 644 36.91 65.20 -26.56
CA MET A 644 37.33 64.85 -27.93
C MET A 644 38.60 64.04 -27.96
N ARG A 645 39.56 64.34 -27.07
CA ARG A 645 40.84 63.64 -26.97
C ARG A 645 41.50 63.88 -25.63
N VAL A 646 42.39 62.95 -25.27
CA VAL A 646 43.21 62.98 -24.07
C VAL A 646 44.66 62.87 -24.52
N GLU A 647 45.51 63.79 -24.08
CA GLU A 647 46.90 63.92 -24.54
C GLU A 647 47.83 64.06 -23.33
N PRO A 648 49.03 63.45 -23.34
CA PRO A 648 50.06 63.72 -22.33
C PRO A 648 50.54 65.19 -22.37
N LEU A 649 50.94 65.73 -21.23
CA LEU A 649 51.63 67.02 -21.14
C LEU A 649 53.12 66.80 -21.45
N ASP A 650 53.54 67.10 -22.68
CA ASP A 650 54.90 66.77 -23.14
C ASP A 650 56.03 67.53 -22.42
N GLY A 651 56.96 66.74 -21.87
CA GLY A 651 58.37 67.03 -21.54
C GLY A 651 58.90 66.03 -20.50
N GLU A 652 59.67 64.98 -20.79
CA GLU A 652 60.53 64.56 -21.91
C GLU A 652 60.22 63.08 -22.29
N GLY A 653 60.57 62.52 -23.46
CA GLY A 653 61.95 62.37 -23.93
C GLY A 653 62.71 61.37 -23.06
#